data_AF-A0A8C1UL19-F1
#
_entry.id   AF-A0A8C1UL19-F1
#
_cell.length_a   1.000
_cell.length_b   1.000
_cell.length_c   1.000
_cell.angle_alpha   90.00
_cell.angle_beta   90.00
_cell.angle_gamma   90.00
#
_symmetry.space_group_name_H-M   'P 1'
#
loop_
_entity.id
_entity.type
_entity.pdbx_description
1 polymer ?
#
loop_
_entity_poly.entity_id
_entity_poly.type
_entity_poly.pdbx_seq_one_letter_code
_entity_poly.pdbx_strand_id
1 'polypeptide(L)'
;MRVFCVLIILFFSLMKEFHFASLNLNGARERKKRFELYELIKIKKIDILFAQETHSDVSNEEDWAREFDGLTIFSHNSSLSGGVAILFSKNSIPISYEVEEVVKGRFLKIRAQFDNAFYCFGCIYAPTNAVERMGFLNILCKALSDCNTEDLFLVGGDFNCTEFASDRNHVEPHMASRKRLIQFIETHDLVDIWRNFHKTQRQYTWVHSYDNRLSLARLDRFYGFSHQLNLFRDCSIIPVSFSDHSLVQCFLTLGSIKPKSAMWHFNNSLLTDMEFRDIFKFFWYEFRTTKSDFQSLQQWWDFGKTQIKQLSQQYAYNITKELNILMVNLENDIKKLQESIGTEQNQELIEILNRKSKELAGILDLKAQGALIRSRFKNIEWMDVSSKFFFNLERKNGQKRCIHALRSKDGALLSNHTEIRKRAVEFYKELYSSELIHGSNTNGFMEDLPQVTDEANADLCREITLEELKKALQGMECGRAPGIDGLSVDFYKSFWPEIGADLLAVINESLNNGKLPLSCRRAVLTLLPKKGDLSEIKNWRPVSLLCSDYKILSKALANRLSGVLEEVIHADQTYCVPGRQIFDNISFIRDMFDISKLFDVDFGLISIDQEKAFDRIEHNYLWEVLGAFGFNKTFIDKLKVLYCDVESLLKVNGDLCAPFSVFRGIRQGCALSGMLYSLTIEPLLRKFRADLKGVTIPHCDKVFKLSAYADDIVIFIKEQSDVSKLTKILSDFMVVSSAKVNWNKSEAILVGKWTNGQPSLPAGLKWSRDGFKYLGVYLGDDITVKKNFEGIEGKIVGRLNKWKFLLSNMSYRGRVLIINNLAASTLWHWLACIDPPALLLKNIQSILVNFFWDNLHWVPQSVLYLSKNEGGQGLIHLQSRVAAFRLKYIQRFLEGSENENWSLVASIILKNFEG
;
A
#
# COMPACT_ATOMS: atom_id res chain seq x y z
N MET A 1 16.76 -16.86 35.91
CA MET A 1 15.74 -16.03 36.61
C MET A 1 16.09 -14.54 36.71
N ARG A 2 16.79 -13.96 35.72
CA ARG A 2 16.99 -12.50 35.53
C ARG A 2 16.45 -11.99 34.17
N VAL A 3 15.82 -12.89 33.41
CA VAL A 3 15.28 -12.68 32.05
C VAL A 3 13.80 -12.26 32.08
N PHE A 4 13.14 -12.32 33.24
CA PHE A 4 11.71 -12.02 33.38
C PHE A 4 11.41 -10.54 33.69
N CYS A 5 12.39 -9.75 34.15
CA CYS A 5 12.17 -8.35 34.53
C CYS A 5 12.35 -7.36 33.36
N VAL A 6 13.00 -7.75 32.25
CA VAL A 6 13.23 -6.86 31.10
C VAL A 6 12.06 -6.88 30.11
N LEU A 7 11.24 -7.93 30.14
CA LEU A 7 10.05 -8.08 29.28
C LEU A 7 8.88 -7.14 29.63
N ILE A 8 8.87 -6.56 30.83
CA ILE A 8 7.82 -5.62 31.27
C ILE A 8 8.14 -4.17 30.86
N ILE A 9 9.42 -3.83 30.67
CA ILE A 9 9.84 -2.45 30.34
C ILE A 9 9.66 -2.17 28.83
N LEU A 10 9.65 -3.20 27.98
CA LEU A 10 9.47 -3.08 26.52
C LEU A 10 8.02 -2.86 26.06
N PHE A 11 7.03 -2.88 26.97
CA PHE A 11 5.62 -2.68 26.61
C PHE A 11 5.16 -1.21 26.62
N PHE A 12 5.95 -0.28 27.13
CA PHE A 12 5.50 1.12 27.33
C PHE A 12 6.09 2.18 26.39
N SER A 13 7.12 1.89 25.57
CA SER A 13 7.81 2.97 24.82
C SER A 13 7.26 3.27 23.42
N LEU A 14 5.97 3.02 23.17
CA LEU A 14 5.43 3.04 21.81
C LEU A 14 4.06 3.67 21.67
N MET A 15 3.91 4.86 22.24
CA MET A 15 2.75 5.69 22.04
C MET A 15 3.19 7.11 21.70
N LYS A 16 2.48 7.81 20.80
CA LYS A 16 2.75 9.23 20.56
C LYS A 16 2.05 9.99 21.68
N GLU A 17 2.83 10.66 22.49
CA GLU A 17 2.35 11.50 23.58
C GLU A 17 2.04 12.89 23.03
N PHE A 18 0.90 13.45 23.42
CA PHE A 18 0.55 14.85 23.22
C PHE A 18 0.43 15.54 24.57
N HIS A 19 1.04 16.71 24.68
CA HIS A 19 0.95 17.56 25.85
C HIS A 19 -0.04 18.68 25.58
N PHE A 20 -1.18 18.61 26.26
CA PHE A 20 -2.21 19.65 26.19
C PHE A 20 -2.06 20.58 27.38
N ALA A 21 -2.30 21.87 27.19
CA ALA A 21 -2.39 22.79 28.30
C ALA A 21 -3.49 23.83 28.13
N SER A 22 -3.98 24.35 29.25
CA SER A 22 -4.90 25.48 29.30
C SER A 22 -4.36 26.56 30.22
N LEU A 23 -4.46 27.82 29.80
CA LEU A 23 -4.04 28.97 30.60
C LEU A 23 -4.87 30.21 30.25
N ASN A 24 -5.49 30.81 31.28
CA ASN A 24 -5.99 32.17 31.20
C ASN A 24 -4.80 33.15 31.29
N LEU A 25 -4.66 33.99 30.26
CA LEU A 25 -3.52 34.89 30.13
C LEU A 25 -3.75 36.24 30.80
N ASN A 26 -4.99 36.64 31.11
CA ASN A 26 -5.31 37.97 31.62
C ASN A 26 -4.67 39.07 30.73
N GLY A 27 -4.92 38.98 29.43
CA GLY A 27 -4.37 39.83 28.37
C GLY A 27 -2.96 39.46 27.90
N ALA A 28 -2.76 39.33 26.58
CA ALA A 28 -1.46 39.05 25.98
C ALA A 28 -1.18 39.92 24.73
N ARG A 29 -1.53 41.21 24.81
CA ARG A 29 -1.22 42.20 23.76
C ARG A 29 0.23 42.68 23.76
N GLU A 30 0.91 42.59 24.90
CA GLU A 30 2.30 43.00 25.02
C GLU A 30 3.25 41.90 24.54
N ARG A 31 4.22 42.27 23.71
CA ARG A 31 5.23 41.37 23.17
C ARG A 31 5.99 40.59 24.26
N LYS A 32 6.30 41.23 25.39
CA LYS A 32 6.98 40.58 26.52
C LYS A 32 6.20 39.38 27.05
N LYS A 33 4.89 39.56 27.26
CA LYS A 33 4.02 38.51 27.80
C LYS A 33 3.78 37.36 26.81
N ARG A 34 3.70 37.68 25.50
CA ARG A 34 3.69 36.64 24.45
C ARG A 34 4.99 35.86 24.40
N PHE A 35 6.13 36.54 24.53
CA PHE A 35 7.43 35.87 24.59
C PHE A 35 7.55 34.92 25.79
N GLU A 36 7.12 35.36 26.98
CA GLU A 36 7.06 34.51 28.19
C GLU A 36 6.15 33.28 27.98
N LEU A 37 5.00 33.46 27.30
CA LEU A 37 4.12 32.37 26.93
C LEU A 37 4.79 31.36 25.98
N TYR A 38 5.50 31.85 24.95
CA TYR A 38 6.15 30.96 23.98
C TYR A 38 7.34 30.21 24.58
N GLU A 39 8.11 30.84 25.47
CA GLU A 39 9.15 30.14 26.23
C GLU A 39 8.56 29.09 27.17
N LEU A 40 7.42 29.40 27.82
CA LEU A 40 6.69 28.40 28.62
C LEU A 40 6.26 27.20 27.77
N ILE A 41 5.71 27.43 26.57
CA ILE A 41 5.32 26.37 25.62
C ILE A 41 6.53 25.48 25.29
N LYS A 42 7.70 26.07 25.01
CA LYS A 42 8.93 25.32 24.71
C LYS A 42 9.43 24.52 25.92
N ILE A 43 9.55 25.17 27.08
CA ILE A 43 10.08 24.55 28.31
C ILE A 43 9.20 23.38 28.75
N LYS A 44 7.87 23.54 28.69
CA LYS A 44 6.90 22.52 29.09
C LYS A 44 6.54 21.55 27.96
N LYS A 45 7.15 21.72 26.77
CA LYS A 45 6.91 20.92 25.56
C LYS A 45 5.41 20.81 25.26
N ILE A 46 4.69 21.93 25.29
CA ILE A 46 3.25 21.96 25.06
C ILE A 46 2.99 21.83 23.57
N ASP A 47 2.23 20.81 23.18
CA ASP A 47 1.87 20.57 21.79
C ASP A 47 0.71 21.46 21.35
N ILE A 48 -0.31 21.56 22.21
CA ILE A 48 -1.57 22.28 21.97
C ILE A 48 -1.93 23.06 23.23
N LEU A 49 -2.09 24.38 23.11
CA LEU A 49 -2.45 25.28 24.20
C LEU A 49 -3.83 25.91 23.95
N PHE A 50 -4.71 25.82 24.95
CA PHE A 50 -5.96 26.59 25.04
C PHE A 50 -5.69 27.87 25.84
N ALA A 51 -5.72 29.01 25.16
CA ALA A 51 -5.47 30.31 25.75
C ALA A 51 -6.79 31.06 25.97
N GLN A 52 -7.03 31.55 27.19
CA GLN A 52 -8.17 32.40 27.54
C GLN A 52 -7.71 33.83 27.82
N GLU A 53 -8.63 34.80 27.72
CA GLU A 53 -8.36 36.24 27.86
C GLU A 53 -7.14 36.72 27.06
N THR A 54 -7.11 36.38 25.78
CA THR A 54 -6.00 36.78 24.90
C THR A 54 -5.93 38.29 24.69
N HIS A 55 -7.07 38.99 24.79
CA HIS A 55 -7.25 40.42 24.44
C HIS A 55 -6.79 40.72 23.01
N SER A 56 -6.86 39.70 22.14
CA SER A 56 -6.46 39.76 20.74
C SER A 56 -7.51 40.47 19.89
N ASP A 57 -7.06 41.11 18.82
CA ASP A 57 -7.89 41.63 17.73
C ASP A 57 -7.14 41.44 16.40
N VAL A 58 -7.81 41.78 15.30
CA VAL A 58 -7.25 41.61 13.95
C VAL A 58 -5.93 42.38 13.76
N SER A 59 -5.74 43.49 14.48
CA SER A 59 -4.52 44.32 14.33
C SER A 59 -3.29 43.70 14.98
N ASN A 60 -3.45 42.86 16.00
CA ASN A 60 -2.33 42.21 16.68
C ASN A 60 -2.16 40.74 16.30
N GLU A 61 -3.08 40.14 15.53
CA GLU A 61 -2.98 38.76 15.06
C GLU A 61 -1.69 38.51 14.25
N GLU A 62 -1.26 39.48 13.44
CA GLU A 62 0.02 39.41 12.71
C GLU A 62 1.23 39.31 13.65
N ASP A 63 1.18 39.97 14.82
CA ASP A 63 2.26 39.89 15.79
C ASP A 63 2.34 38.48 16.41
N TRP A 64 1.19 37.88 16.74
CA TRP A 64 1.15 36.49 17.23
C TRP A 64 1.65 35.51 16.18
N ALA A 65 1.27 35.70 14.91
CA ALA A 65 1.72 34.86 13.81
C ALA A 65 3.23 35.01 13.51
N ARG A 66 3.78 36.21 13.71
CA ARG A 66 5.21 36.50 13.51
C ARG A 66 6.07 35.95 14.64
N GLU A 67 5.58 36.01 15.88
CA GLU A 67 6.35 35.69 17.07
C GLU A 67 6.24 34.21 17.51
N PHE A 68 5.15 33.52 17.15
CA PHE A 68 4.94 32.10 17.48
C PHE A 68 5.27 31.16 16.32
N ASP A 69 6.17 30.19 16.57
CA ASP A 69 6.49 29.13 15.60
C ASP A 69 5.44 28.00 15.66
N GLY A 70 4.28 28.26 15.06
CA GLY A 70 3.12 27.36 15.07
C GLY A 70 1.88 27.95 14.39
N LEU A 71 0.73 27.32 14.61
CA LEU A 71 -0.57 27.78 14.12
C LEU A 71 -1.39 28.29 15.31
N THR A 72 -1.84 29.54 15.26
CA THR A 72 -2.77 30.10 16.25
C THR A 72 -4.11 30.36 15.58
N ILE A 73 -5.20 29.92 16.22
CA ILE A 73 -6.56 30.17 15.75
C ILE A 73 -7.29 30.94 16.84
N PHE A 74 -7.80 32.11 16.48
CA PHE A 74 -8.44 33.04 17.41
C PHE A 74 -9.96 33.05 17.29
N SER A 75 -10.58 33.41 18.42
CA SER A 75 -11.92 33.97 18.51
C SER A 75 -11.79 35.25 19.32
N HIS A 76 -11.81 36.39 18.63
CA HIS A 76 -11.57 37.71 19.23
C HIS A 76 -12.80 38.23 19.98
N ASN A 77 -12.57 39.06 21.00
CA ASN A 77 -13.64 39.80 21.67
C ASN A 77 -13.39 41.32 21.63
N SER A 78 -12.55 41.81 22.54
CA SER A 78 -12.14 43.21 22.63
C SER A 78 -10.68 43.30 23.03
N SER A 79 -10.05 44.45 22.80
CA SER A 79 -8.68 44.73 23.22
C SER A 79 -8.49 44.85 24.74
N LEU A 80 -9.59 44.89 25.49
CA LEU A 80 -9.59 45.11 26.95
C LEU A 80 -10.10 43.92 27.76
N SER A 81 -10.86 43.01 27.14
CA SER A 81 -11.43 41.86 27.84
C SER A 81 -11.81 40.71 26.89
N GLY A 82 -11.59 39.48 27.37
CA GLY A 82 -12.00 38.25 26.69
C GLY A 82 -11.15 37.87 25.47
N GLY A 83 -11.69 36.97 24.66
CA GLY A 83 -10.99 36.37 23.52
C GLY A 83 -10.33 35.05 23.90
N VAL A 84 -10.54 34.03 23.08
CA VAL A 84 -9.97 32.69 23.25
C VAL A 84 -9.15 32.30 22.03
N ALA A 85 -8.13 31.47 22.22
CA ALA A 85 -7.32 30.95 21.13
C ALA A 85 -6.89 29.51 21.37
N ILE A 86 -6.69 28.77 20.27
CA ILE A 86 -6.03 27.46 20.30
C ILE A 86 -4.73 27.58 19.51
N LEU A 87 -3.61 27.33 20.19
CA LEU A 87 -2.26 27.37 19.62
C LEU A 87 -1.76 25.94 19.42
N PHE A 88 -1.39 25.61 18.19
CA PHE A 88 -0.72 24.36 17.82
C PHE A 88 0.76 24.65 17.59
N SER A 89 1.63 24.01 18.36
CA SER A 89 3.08 24.08 18.12
C SER A 89 3.43 23.56 16.73
N LYS A 90 4.56 24.00 16.16
CA LYS A 90 5.07 23.56 14.85
C LYS A 90 5.04 22.05 14.60
N ASN A 91 5.29 21.23 15.62
CA ASN A 91 5.34 19.76 15.51
C ASN A 91 3.96 19.10 15.61
N SER A 92 2.94 19.89 15.93
CA SER A 92 1.58 19.44 16.24
C SER A 92 0.51 20.25 15.47
N ILE A 93 0.85 20.75 14.28
CA ILE A 93 -0.10 21.38 13.37
C ILE A 93 -1.00 20.31 12.71
N PRO A 94 -2.33 20.46 12.76
CA PRO A 94 -3.26 19.50 12.15
C PRO A 94 -3.17 19.47 10.62
N ILE A 95 -3.52 18.33 10.02
CA ILE A 95 -3.52 18.15 8.55
C ILE A 95 -4.58 19.03 7.89
N SER A 96 -5.75 19.09 8.53
CA SER A 96 -6.89 19.90 8.19
C SER A 96 -7.66 20.18 9.46
N TYR A 97 -8.41 21.28 9.50
CA TYR A 97 -9.24 21.62 10.64
C TYR A 97 -10.43 22.44 10.19
N GLU A 98 -11.53 22.30 10.92
CA GLU A 98 -12.75 23.09 10.80
C GLU A 98 -12.87 23.93 12.06
N VAL A 99 -13.10 25.23 11.90
CA VAL A 99 -13.21 26.19 13.00
C VAL A 99 -14.67 26.62 13.12
N GLU A 100 -15.20 26.55 14.32
CA GLU A 100 -16.53 27.01 14.66
C GLU A 100 -16.45 27.95 15.87
N GLU A 101 -16.75 29.22 15.65
CA GLU A 101 -16.88 30.22 16.71
C GLU A 101 -18.29 30.10 17.31
N VAL A 102 -18.45 29.20 18.29
CA VAL A 102 -19.75 28.90 18.91
C VAL A 102 -20.28 30.10 19.69
N VAL A 103 -19.39 30.75 20.45
CA VAL A 103 -19.68 32.02 21.14
C VAL A 103 -18.48 32.93 20.94
N LYS A 104 -18.68 34.01 20.20
CA LYS A 104 -17.62 34.98 19.89
C LYS A 104 -16.87 35.41 21.16
N GLY A 105 -15.55 35.25 21.13
CA GLY A 105 -14.64 35.63 22.20
C GLY A 105 -14.65 34.75 23.45
N ARG A 106 -15.47 33.68 23.48
CA ARG A 106 -15.79 32.92 24.71
C ARG A 106 -15.77 31.40 24.50
N PHE A 107 -16.11 30.91 23.30
CA PHE A 107 -16.08 29.49 22.99
C PHE A 107 -15.68 29.26 21.53
N LEU A 108 -14.48 28.73 21.35
CA LEU A 108 -13.90 28.34 20.07
C LEU A 108 -13.83 26.82 20.00
N LYS A 109 -14.51 26.24 19.01
CA LYS A 109 -14.53 24.81 18.73
C LYS A 109 -13.73 24.54 17.46
N ILE A 110 -12.77 23.62 17.51
CA ILE A 110 -11.94 23.24 16.38
C ILE A 110 -11.98 21.74 16.21
N ARG A 111 -12.50 21.28 15.08
CA ARG A 111 -12.44 19.88 14.67
C ARG A 111 -11.23 19.68 13.78
N ALA A 112 -10.16 19.13 14.33
CA ALA A 112 -8.87 18.99 13.69
C ALA A 112 -8.55 17.53 13.35
N GLN A 113 -8.02 17.29 12.15
CA GLN A 113 -7.54 15.98 11.71
C GLN A 113 -6.06 15.81 12.04
N PHE A 114 -5.75 14.83 12.88
CA PHE A 114 -4.39 14.33 13.09
C PHE A 114 -4.30 12.88 12.61
N ASP A 115 -3.39 12.63 11.67
CA ASP A 115 -3.22 11.36 10.96
C ASP A 115 -4.54 10.79 10.39
N ASN A 116 -5.13 9.79 11.06
CA ASN A 116 -6.35 9.09 10.66
C ASN A 116 -7.54 9.35 11.58
N ALA A 117 -7.40 10.23 12.58
CA ALA A 117 -8.44 10.50 13.57
C ALA A 117 -8.79 12.00 13.57
N PHE A 118 -10.04 12.28 13.92
CA PHE A 118 -10.52 13.63 14.16
C PHE A 118 -10.56 13.89 15.66
N TYR A 119 -10.16 15.09 16.03
CA TYR A 119 -10.09 15.60 17.39
C TYR A 119 -10.96 16.83 17.45
N CYS A 120 -11.89 16.87 18.39
CA CYS A 120 -12.72 18.03 18.63
C CYS A 120 -12.18 18.74 19.88
N PHE A 121 -11.59 19.92 19.67
CA PHE A 121 -11.05 20.77 20.72
C PHE A 121 -12.01 21.91 21.01
N GLY A 122 -12.36 22.10 22.29
CA GLY A 122 -13.15 23.25 22.73
C GLY A 122 -12.36 24.10 23.71
N CYS A 123 -12.05 25.35 23.34
CA CYS A 123 -11.44 26.33 24.24
C CYS A 123 -12.51 27.26 24.80
N ILE A 124 -12.66 27.29 26.12
CA ILE A 124 -13.74 27.98 26.82
C ILE A 124 -13.22 29.10 27.73
N TYR A 125 -13.92 30.22 27.71
CA TYR A 125 -13.84 31.27 28.71
C TYR A 125 -15.27 31.69 29.10
N ALA A 126 -15.80 31.10 30.17
CA ALA A 126 -17.17 31.34 30.60
C ALA A 126 -17.36 32.76 31.17
N PRO A 127 -18.54 33.38 31.05
CA PRO A 127 -18.82 34.69 31.64
C PRO A 127 -18.65 34.72 33.17
N THR A 128 -18.19 35.86 33.71
CA THR A 128 -18.10 36.10 35.15
C THR A 128 -19.46 36.42 35.77
N ASN A 129 -20.35 37.05 34.99
CA ASN A 129 -21.74 37.29 35.38
C ASN A 129 -22.54 35.98 35.43
N ALA A 130 -23.25 35.74 36.54
CA ALA A 130 -23.97 34.48 36.75
C ALA A 130 -25.10 34.21 35.75
N VAL A 131 -25.84 35.24 35.33
CA VAL A 131 -26.96 35.09 34.38
C VAL A 131 -26.43 34.72 32.99
N GLU A 132 -25.40 35.44 32.54
CA GLU A 132 -24.74 35.17 31.26
C GLU A 132 -24.07 33.79 31.25
N ARG A 133 -23.43 33.40 32.36
CA ARG A 133 -22.81 32.08 32.52
C ARG A 133 -23.82 30.95 32.43
N MET A 134 -25.03 31.12 32.98
CA MET A 134 -26.10 30.14 32.83
C MET A 134 -26.55 29.97 31.38
N GLY A 135 -26.69 31.09 30.65
CA GLY A 135 -26.97 31.08 29.21
C GLY A 135 -25.85 30.39 28.42
N PHE A 136 -24.60 30.70 28.74
CA PHE A 136 -23.41 30.11 28.13
C PHE A 136 -23.35 28.58 28.31
N LEU A 137 -23.60 28.08 29.52
CA LEU A 137 -23.62 26.64 29.79
C LEU A 137 -24.74 25.90 29.03
N ASN A 138 -25.85 26.57 28.71
CA ASN A 138 -26.91 26.00 27.85
C ASN A 138 -26.45 25.87 26.39
N ILE A 139 -25.73 26.87 25.87
CA ILE A 139 -25.14 26.81 24.52
C ILE A 139 -24.09 25.70 24.46
N LEU A 140 -23.25 25.59 25.50
CA LEU A 140 -22.24 24.54 25.62
C LEU A 140 -22.85 23.14 25.56
N CYS A 141 -23.98 22.90 26.24
CA CYS A 141 -24.71 21.63 26.13
C CYS A 141 -25.12 21.32 24.68
N LYS A 142 -25.71 22.28 23.98
CA LYS A 142 -26.18 22.08 22.59
C LYS A 142 -25.02 21.79 21.64
N ALA A 143 -23.95 22.58 21.73
CA ALA A 143 -22.77 22.43 20.88
C ALA A 143 -22.08 21.07 21.05
N LEU A 144 -22.25 20.44 22.21
CA LEU A 144 -21.72 19.12 22.51
C LEU A 144 -22.59 17.98 22.00
N SER A 145 -23.91 18.13 22.00
CA SER A 145 -24.83 17.17 21.36
C SER A 145 -24.57 17.01 19.86
N ASP A 146 -24.02 18.04 19.21
CA ASP A 146 -23.71 18.03 17.77
C ASP A 146 -22.33 17.43 17.45
N CYS A 147 -21.56 17.00 18.46
CA CYS A 147 -20.24 16.41 18.25
C CYS A 147 -20.36 14.94 17.80
N ASN A 148 -19.54 14.53 16.83
CA ASN A 148 -19.47 13.14 16.40
C ASN A 148 -18.87 12.28 17.51
N THR A 149 -19.57 11.20 17.89
CA THR A 149 -19.18 10.29 18.97
C THR A 149 -17.90 9.48 18.66
N GLU A 150 -17.48 9.43 17.40
CA GLU A 150 -16.23 8.79 16.98
C GLU A 150 -14.98 9.70 17.11
N ASP A 151 -15.17 11.02 17.29
CA ASP A 151 -14.05 11.95 17.44
C ASP A 151 -13.51 11.93 18.88
N LEU A 152 -12.18 12.11 19.04
CA LEU A 152 -11.63 12.32 20.38
C LEU A 152 -11.99 13.74 20.85
N PHE A 153 -12.66 13.85 21.99
CA PHE A 153 -13.19 15.11 22.46
C PHE A 153 -12.40 15.63 23.66
N LEU A 154 -11.96 16.89 23.58
CA LEU A 154 -11.28 17.57 24.67
C LEU A 154 -11.75 19.01 24.76
N VAL A 155 -12.48 19.34 25.82
CA VAL A 155 -12.88 20.71 26.14
C VAL A 155 -12.14 21.19 27.37
N GLY A 156 -11.55 22.37 27.29
CA GLY A 156 -10.85 22.95 28.41
C GLY A 156 -10.79 24.46 28.37
N GLY A 157 -10.45 25.05 29.51
CA GLY A 157 -10.46 26.48 29.70
C GLY A 157 -10.97 26.89 31.06
N ASP A 158 -11.31 28.16 31.18
CA ASP A 158 -11.78 28.80 32.40
C ASP A 158 -13.32 28.80 32.43
N PHE A 159 -13.88 28.01 33.34
CA PHE A 159 -15.33 27.87 33.51
C PHE A 159 -15.91 28.93 34.46
N ASN A 160 -15.07 29.75 35.09
CA ASN A 160 -15.44 30.76 36.06
C ASN A 160 -16.37 30.26 37.17
N CYS A 161 -16.42 28.94 37.44
CA CYS A 161 -17.30 28.33 38.43
C CYS A 161 -16.71 27.01 38.93
N THR A 162 -17.03 26.62 40.17
CA THR A 162 -16.51 25.38 40.77
C THR A 162 -17.46 24.19 40.66
N GLU A 163 -16.91 22.98 40.62
CA GLU A 163 -17.66 21.70 40.65
C GLU A 163 -17.77 21.16 42.07
N PHE A 164 -16.66 21.10 42.81
CA PHE A 164 -16.62 20.63 44.19
C PHE A 164 -16.41 21.77 45.19
N ALA A 165 -16.89 21.61 46.42
CA ALA A 165 -16.61 22.59 47.49
C ALA A 165 -15.12 22.69 47.81
N SER A 166 -14.36 21.60 47.59
CA SER A 166 -12.91 21.54 47.73
C SER A 166 -12.14 22.32 46.65
N ASP A 167 -12.80 22.71 45.55
CA ASP A 167 -12.20 23.47 44.47
C ASP A 167 -12.05 24.96 44.80
N ARG A 168 -12.47 25.40 45.99
CA ARG A 168 -12.17 26.76 46.47
C ARG A 168 -11.99 26.78 47.98
N ASN A 169 -11.43 27.88 48.51
CA ASN A 169 -11.21 28.06 49.95
C ASN A 169 -12.34 28.82 50.67
N HIS A 170 -13.47 29.07 50.01
CA HIS A 170 -14.64 29.82 50.49
C HIS A 170 -15.93 29.26 49.88
N VAL A 171 -17.11 29.83 50.15
CA VAL A 171 -18.39 29.32 49.58
C VAL A 171 -18.56 29.78 48.15
N GLU A 172 -18.95 28.89 47.22
CA GLU A 172 -19.21 29.21 45.80
C GLU A 172 -20.19 30.40 45.69
N PRO A 173 -19.86 31.50 44.98
CA PRO A 173 -20.68 32.70 44.98
C PRO A 173 -21.96 32.49 44.16
N HIS A 174 -21.94 31.53 43.22
CA HIS A 174 -23.04 31.26 42.30
C HIS A 174 -23.42 29.77 42.28
N MET A 175 -24.14 29.34 43.32
CA MET A 175 -24.61 27.95 43.46
C MET A 175 -25.44 27.45 42.26
N ALA A 176 -26.20 28.34 41.59
CA ALA A 176 -26.95 27.99 40.39
C ALA A 176 -26.03 27.63 39.21
N SER A 177 -24.96 28.40 38.98
CA SER A 177 -23.96 28.10 37.94
C SER A 177 -23.27 26.77 38.21
N ARG A 178 -22.93 26.49 39.47
CA ARG A 178 -22.36 25.20 39.89
C ARG A 178 -23.29 24.03 39.62
N LYS A 179 -24.57 24.14 40.01
CA LYS A 179 -25.56 23.09 39.75
C LYS A 179 -25.73 22.85 38.25
N ARG A 180 -25.72 23.90 37.42
CA ARG A 180 -25.84 23.77 35.96
C ARG A 180 -24.61 23.13 35.33
N LEU A 181 -23.41 23.46 35.82
CA LEU A 181 -22.17 22.82 35.39
C LEU A 181 -22.18 21.32 35.70
N ILE A 182 -22.61 20.94 36.90
CA ILE A 182 -22.77 19.51 37.29
C ILE A 182 -23.76 18.81 36.36
N GLN A 183 -24.93 19.42 36.09
CA GLN A 183 -25.90 18.87 35.14
C GLN A 183 -25.31 18.71 33.74
N PHE A 184 -24.51 19.67 33.28
CA PHE A 184 -23.83 19.58 31.98
C PHE A 184 -22.88 18.40 31.91
N ILE A 185 -22.07 18.19 32.96
CA ILE A 185 -21.12 17.08 33.09
C ILE A 185 -21.88 15.74 33.08
N GLU A 186 -22.92 15.61 33.90
CA GLU A 186 -23.74 14.39 34.01
C GLU A 186 -24.48 14.05 32.71
N THR A 187 -25.02 15.07 32.01
CA THR A 187 -25.79 14.87 30.77
C THR A 187 -24.93 14.31 29.63
N HIS A 188 -23.64 14.62 29.60
CA HIS A 188 -22.74 14.26 28.51
C HIS A 188 -21.69 13.21 28.89
N ASP A 189 -21.83 12.58 30.06
CA ASP A 189 -20.87 11.58 30.59
C ASP A 189 -19.41 12.09 30.54
N LEU A 190 -19.22 13.33 30.98
CA LEU A 190 -17.92 13.98 31.03
C LEU A 190 -17.24 13.75 32.37
N VAL A 191 -15.91 13.74 32.36
CA VAL A 191 -15.10 13.63 33.57
C VAL A 191 -14.02 14.70 33.59
N ASP A 192 -13.87 15.36 34.74
CA ASP A 192 -12.75 16.25 35.05
C ASP A 192 -11.44 15.43 35.12
N ILE A 193 -10.56 15.68 34.17
CA ILE A 193 -9.32 14.91 33.99
C ILE A 193 -8.40 15.08 35.20
N TRP A 194 -8.26 16.28 35.75
CA TRP A 194 -7.37 16.52 36.91
C TRP A 194 -7.94 15.86 38.17
N ARG A 195 -9.24 16.00 38.42
CA ARG A 195 -9.88 15.39 39.60
C ARG A 195 -9.83 13.87 39.56
N ASN A 196 -9.84 13.26 38.37
CA ASN A 196 -9.66 11.82 38.19
C ASN A 196 -8.30 11.32 38.73
N PHE A 197 -7.20 12.04 38.44
CA PHE A 197 -5.87 11.72 38.97
C PHE A 197 -5.68 12.15 40.43
N HIS A 198 -6.35 13.22 40.86
CA HIS A 198 -6.15 13.87 42.16
C HIS A 198 -7.42 13.91 43.02
N LYS A 199 -8.02 12.73 43.24
CA LYS A 199 -9.35 12.57 43.85
C LYS A 199 -9.57 13.38 45.13
N THR A 200 -8.59 13.39 46.03
CA THR A 200 -8.71 14.02 47.37
C THR A 200 -7.87 15.28 47.54
N GLN A 201 -7.04 15.65 46.56
CA GLN A 201 -6.12 16.79 46.72
C GLN A 201 -6.83 18.14 46.51
N ARG A 202 -6.35 19.17 47.18
CA ARG A 202 -6.78 20.57 46.98
C ARG A 202 -5.65 21.34 46.33
N GLN A 203 -5.89 21.78 45.09
CA GLN A 203 -5.03 22.69 44.36
C GLN A 203 -5.92 23.63 43.55
N TYR A 204 -5.48 24.88 43.40
CA TYR A 204 -6.27 25.95 42.80
C TYR A 204 -5.58 26.43 41.53
N THR A 205 -6.37 26.93 40.57
CA THR A 205 -5.83 27.49 39.34
C THR A 205 -5.80 29.00 39.39
N TRP A 206 -6.74 29.63 40.10
CA TRP A 206 -6.85 31.07 40.23
C TRP A 206 -6.54 31.55 41.65
N VAL A 207 -5.79 32.64 41.74
CA VAL A 207 -5.38 33.28 42.99
C VAL A 207 -5.66 34.77 42.94
N HIS A 208 -6.44 35.27 43.89
CA HIS A 208 -6.68 36.70 44.06
C HIS A 208 -6.41 37.14 45.49
N SER A 209 -5.63 38.21 45.63
CA SER A 209 -5.30 38.80 46.93
C SER A 209 -6.03 40.12 47.09
N TYR A 210 -6.83 40.23 48.15
CA TYR A 210 -7.55 41.46 48.51
C TYR A 210 -7.54 41.62 50.04
N ASP A 211 -7.16 42.80 50.55
CA ASP A 211 -7.09 43.12 51.99
C ASP A 211 -6.38 42.04 52.85
N ASN A 212 -5.18 41.59 52.45
CA ASN A 212 -4.42 40.51 53.10
C ASN A 212 -5.16 39.16 53.21
N ARG A 213 -6.25 38.96 52.44
CA ARG A 213 -6.95 37.68 52.31
C ARG A 213 -6.74 37.13 50.91
N LEU A 214 -6.50 35.81 50.85
CA LEU A 214 -6.38 35.09 49.58
C LEU A 214 -7.71 34.42 49.25
N SER A 215 -8.28 34.75 48.11
CA SER A 215 -9.34 33.99 47.46
C SER A 215 -8.72 33.03 46.46
N LEU A 216 -8.98 31.74 46.63
CA LEU A 216 -8.40 30.67 45.82
C LEU A 216 -9.52 29.82 45.22
N ALA A 217 -9.46 29.56 43.92
CA ALA A 217 -10.43 28.71 43.23
C ALA A 217 -9.80 27.90 42.07
N ARG A 218 -10.33 26.72 41.77
CA ARG A 218 -9.98 25.89 40.61
C ARG A 218 -11.03 26.11 39.52
N LEU A 219 -10.78 27.11 38.69
CA LEU A 219 -11.69 27.57 37.64
C LEU A 219 -11.33 26.98 36.26
N ASP A 220 -10.04 26.71 36.04
CA ASP A 220 -9.49 26.18 34.80
C ASP A 220 -9.46 24.65 34.81
N ARG A 221 -10.02 24.01 33.79
CA ARG A 221 -10.19 22.56 33.74
C ARG A 221 -10.13 21.99 32.34
N PHE A 222 -9.92 20.69 32.26
CA PHE A 222 -10.22 19.88 31.08
C PHE A 222 -11.28 18.84 31.42
N TYR A 223 -12.26 18.70 30.53
CA TYR A 223 -13.22 17.59 30.51
C TYR A 223 -13.03 16.76 29.24
N GLY A 224 -13.15 15.44 29.40
CA GLY A 224 -13.25 14.47 28.31
C GLY A 224 -14.33 13.45 28.61
N PHE A 225 -14.74 12.64 27.63
CA PHE A 225 -15.72 11.58 27.87
C PHE A 225 -15.15 10.49 28.78
N SER A 226 -16.00 9.89 29.63
CA SER A 226 -15.61 8.82 30.56
C SER A 226 -14.83 7.68 29.89
N HIS A 227 -15.25 7.26 28.69
CA HIS A 227 -14.59 6.18 27.93
C HIS A 227 -13.18 6.56 27.40
N GLN A 228 -12.84 7.85 27.36
CA GLN A 228 -11.56 8.37 26.85
C GLN A 228 -10.51 8.55 27.96
N LEU A 229 -10.90 8.44 29.25
CA LEU A 229 -10.01 8.68 30.39
C LEU A 229 -8.75 7.81 30.40
N ASN A 230 -8.86 6.56 29.93
CA ASN A 230 -7.74 5.62 29.89
C ASN A 230 -6.61 6.06 28.94
N LEU A 231 -6.86 7.07 28.10
CA LEU A 231 -5.87 7.65 27.19
C LEU A 231 -4.99 8.70 27.89
N PHE A 232 -5.45 9.29 28.99
CA PHE A 232 -4.67 10.26 29.77
C PHE A 232 -3.76 9.52 30.75
N ARG A 233 -2.54 10.04 30.95
CA ARG A 233 -1.56 9.46 31.87
C ARG A 233 -1.33 10.30 33.12
N ASP A 234 -1.45 11.60 32.97
CA ASP A 234 -1.26 12.55 34.06
C ASP A 234 -1.98 13.86 33.72
N CYS A 235 -2.34 14.61 34.76
CA CYS A 235 -2.71 16.00 34.62
C CYS A 235 -2.30 16.79 35.87
N SER A 236 -1.64 17.93 35.68
CA SER A 236 -1.02 18.73 36.72
C SER A 236 -1.40 20.21 36.62
N ILE A 237 -1.42 20.90 37.76
CA ILE A 237 -1.60 22.35 37.81
C ILE A 237 -0.24 22.97 38.16
N ILE A 238 0.24 23.87 37.32
CA ILE A 238 1.58 24.44 37.37
C ILE A 238 1.46 25.97 37.46
N PRO A 239 1.89 26.61 38.56
CA PRO A 239 1.89 28.06 38.68
C PRO A 239 2.73 28.73 37.59
N VAL A 240 2.28 29.89 37.10
CA VAL A 240 3.03 30.75 36.16
C VAL A 240 3.19 32.15 36.78
N SER A 241 4.24 32.87 36.40
CA SER A 241 4.60 34.16 37.03
C SER A 241 3.92 35.38 36.42
N PHE A 242 3.32 35.25 35.24
CA PHE A 242 2.79 36.35 34.43
C PHE A 242 1.26 36.35 34.31
N SER A 243 0.59 35.45 35.03
CA SER A 243 -0.87 35.37 35.15
C SER A 243 -1.26 35.09 36.60
N ASP A 244 -2.43 35.56 37.01
CA ASP A 244 -3.09 35.19 38.27
C ASP A 244 -3.75 33.80 38.19
N HIS A 245 -3.72 33.18 37.00
CA HIS A 245 -4.06 31.79 36.77
C HIS A 245 -2.82 30.89 36.64
N SER A 246 -2.98 29.61 36.96
CA SER A 246 -1.99 28.55 36.81
C SER A 246 -2.27 27.73 35.56
N LEU A 247 -1.23 27.25 34.90
CA LEU A 247 -1.30 26.36 33.75
C LEU A 247 -1.87 25.00 34.17
N VAL A 248 -2.92 24.53 33.51
CA VAL A 248 -3.39 23.15 33.64
C VAL A 248 -2.79 22.35 32.49
N GLN A 249 -1.95 21.36 32.77
CA GLN A 249 -1.28 20.55 31.75
C GLN A 249 -1.68 19.09 31.87
N CYS A 250 -2.18 18.48 30.79
CA CYS A 250 -2.52 17.06 30.75
C CYS A 250 -1.70 16.32 29.67
N PHE A 251 -1.39 15.05 29.96
CA PHE A 251 -0.62 14.16 29.10
C PHE A 251 -1.54 13.12 28.50
N LEU A 252 -1.71 13.16 27.18
CA LEU A 252 -2.50 12.20 26.44
C LEU A 252 -1.57 11.26 25.69
N THR A 253 -1.77 9.98 25.88
CA THR A 253 -1.01 8.96 25.20
C THR A 253 -1.90 8.31 24.15
N LEU A 254 -1.76 8.76 22.90
CA LEU A 254 -2.49 8.18 21.79
C LEU A 254 -1.80 6.87 21.41
N GLY A 255 -2.51 5.77 21.63
CA GLY A 255 -2.21 4.51 20.97
C GLY A 255 -2.20 4.81 19.48
N SER A 256 -1.02 4.78 18.87
CA SER A 256 -0.92 5.06 17.45
C SER A 256 -1.76 4.00 16.73
N ILE A 257 -2.85 4.38 16.06
CA ILE A 257 -3.37 3.63 14.91
C ILE A 257 -2.49 3.94 13.68
N LYS A 258 -1.17 4.05 13.91
CA LYS A 258 -0.23 3.52 12.93
C LYS A 258 -0.12 2.06 13.32
N PRO A 259 -0.59 1.12 12.49
CA PRO A 259 0.09 -0.16 12.54
C PRO A 259 1.56 0.11 12.32
N LYS A 260 2.37 0.07 13.37
CA LYS A 260 3.76 -0.33 13.18
C LYS A 260 3.64 -1.68 12.50
N SER A 261 4.09 -1.75 11.24
CA SER A 261 4.15 -3.01 10.53
C SER A 261 4.79 -4.02 11.48
N ALA A 262 4.06 -5.07 11.85
CA ALA A 262 4.57 -6.14 12.71
C ALA A 262 5.82 -6.84 12.12
N MET A 263 6.18 -6.49 10.87
CA MET A 263 7.34 -6.96 10.14
C MET A 263 8.40 -5.85 10.04
N TRP A 264 9.61 -6.17 10.51
CA TRP A 264 10.82 -5.39 10.30
C TRP A 264 11.23 -5.43 8.81
N HIS A 265 11.81 -4.34 8.32
CA HIS A 265 12.37 -4.24 6.98
C HIS A 265 13.78 -3.67 7.10
N PHE A 266 14.72 -4.25 6.39
CA PHE A 266 16.08 -3.73 6.30
C PHE A 266 16.05 -2.33 5.67
N ASN A 267 16.80 -1.40 6.27
CA ASN A 267 16.93 -0.06 5.74
C ASN A 267 17.99 -0.04 4.64
N ASN A 268 17.56 -0.01 3.37
CA ASN A 268 18.47 -0.03 2.22
C ASN A 268 19.46 1.17 2.21
N SER A 269 19.23 2.25 2.96
CA SER A 269 20.23 3.34 3.08
C SER A 269 21.52 2.89 3.76
N LEU A 270 21.51 1.79 4.51
CA LEU A 270 22.70 1.20 5.11
C LEU A 270 23.64 0.57 4.06
N LEU A 271 23.14 0.29 2.86
CA LEU A 271 23.94 -0.32 1.78
C LEU A 271 24.94 0.67 1.17
N THR A 272 24.68 1.97 1.32
CA THR A 272 25.58 3.04 0.85
C THR A 272 26.57 3.49 1.93
N ASP A 273 26.39 3.04 3.18
CA ASP A 273 27.26 3.36 4.31
C ASP A 273 28.46 2.39 4.35
N MET A 274 29.66 2.92 4.12
CA MET A 274 30.88 2.10 4.11
C MET A 274 31.21 1.53 5.49
N GLU A 275 30.99 2.28 6.56
CA GLU A 275 31.27 1.82 7.93
C GLU A 275 30.36 0.65 8.31
N PHE A 276 29.06 0.77 8.02
CA PHE A 276 28.13 -0.34 8.20
C PHE A 276 28.54 -1.59 7.41
N ARG A 277 28.98 -1.41 6.15
CA ARG A 277 29.41 -2.53 5.30
C ARG A 277 30.63 -3.25 5.87
N ASP A 278 31.59 -2.52 6.41
CA ASP A 278 32.79 -3.13 6.99
C ASP A 278 32.49 -3.82 8.32
N ILE A 279 31.65 -3.21 9.16
CA ILE A 279 31.11 -3.88 10.36
C ILE A 279 30.36 -5.16 9.98
N PHE A 280 29.52 -5.11 8.94
CA PHE A 280 28.78 -6.28 8.48
C PHE A 280 29.71 -7.40 8.00
N LYS A 281 30.75 -7.08 7.21
CA LYS A 281 31.74 -8.06 6.74
C LYS A 281 32.44 -8.76 7.91
N PHE A 282 32.89 -7.98 8.89
CA PHE A 282 33.53 -8.52 10.09
C PHE A 282 32.55 -9.40 10.88
N PHE A 283 31.35 -8.90 11.13
CA PHE A 283 30.28 -9.65 11.79
C PHE A 283 29.99 -10.98 11.09
N TRP A 284 29.87 -10.98 9.76
CA TRP A 284 29.54 -12.19 9.01
C TRP A 284 30.70 -13.19 8.98
N TYR A 285 31.95 -12.69 8.89
CA TYR A 285 33.15 -13.51 8.99
C TYR A 285 33.22 -14.26 10.33
N GLU A 286 33.03 -13.55 11.44
CA GLU A 286 32.98 -14.14 12.78
C GLU A 286 31.80 -15.11 12.92
N PHE A 287 30.60 -14.70 12.50
CA PHE A 287 29.40 -15.54 12.57
C PHE A 287 29.53 -16.85 11.78
N ARG A 288 30.28 -16.85 10.67
CA ARG A 288 30.56 -18.07 9.88
C ARG A 288 31.29 -19.14 10.68
N THR A 289 32.11 -18.76 11.66
CA THR A 289 32.85 -19.72 12.49
C THR A 289 31.95 -20.52 13.42
N THR A 290 30.75 -20.01 13.72
CA THR A 290 29.77 -20.63 14.63
C THR A 290 28.93 -21.75 13.98
N LYS A 291 29.17 -22.11 12.71
CA LYS A 291 28.36 -23.13 12.00
C LYS A 291 28.28 -24.46 12.73
N SER A 292 29.37 -24.88 13.38
CA SER A 292 29.44 -26.11 14.17
C SER A 292 28.56 -26.09 15.42
N ASP A 293 28.14 -24.92 15.88
CA ASP A 293 27.35 -24.76 17.11
C ASP A 293 25.86 -25.05 16.87
N PHE A 294 25.45 -25.20 15.62
CA PHE A 294 24.06 -25.45 15.22
C PHE A 294 23.88 -26.89 14.72
N GLN A 295 22.69 -27.44 14.93
CA GLN A 295 22.37 -28.79 14.48
C GLN A 295 22.27 -28.92 12.95
N SER A 296 22.09 -27.80 12.24
CA SER A 296 21.92 -27.77 10.79
C SER A 296 22.21 -26.38 10.23
N LEU A 297 22.55 -26.30 8.94
CA LEU A 297 22.82 -25.02 8.28
C LEU A 297 21.54 -24.18 8.15
N GLN A 298 20.34 -24.80 8.10
CA GLN A 298 19.09 -24.05 8.07
C GLN A 298 18.85 -23.28 9.38
N GLN A 299 19.14 -23.90 10.54
CA GLN A 299 19.04 -23.23 11.85
C GLN A 299 20.07 -22.11 11.97
N TRP A 300 21.33 -22.38 11.59
CA TRP A 300 22.40 -21.38 11.57
C TRP A 300 22.02 -20.18 10.68
N TRP A 301 21.46 -20.42 9.50
CA TRP A 301 21.03 -19.37 8.58
C TRP A 301 19.92 -18.49 9.15
N ASP A 302 18.84 -19.09 9.69
CA ASP A 302 17.73 -18.33 10.28
C ASP A 302 18.16 -17.54 11.54
N PHE A 303 19.06 -18.11 12.33
CA PHE A 303 19.66 -17.40 13.45
C PHE A 303 20.53 -16.23 12.96
N GLY A 304 21.36 -16.45 11.94
CA GLY A 304 22.16 -15.40 11.31
C GLY A 304 21.32 -14.23 10.81
N LYS A 305 20.19 -14.50 10.14
CA LYS A 305 19.25 -13.45 9.71
C LYS A 305 18.66 -12.67 10.88
N THR A 306 18.42 -13.33 12.01
CA THR A 306 17.98 -12.66 13.25
C THR A 306 19.07 -11.74 13.81
N GLN A 307 20.33 -12.18 13.78
CA GLN A 307 21.48 -11.37 14.20
C GLN A 307 21.71 -10.17 13.26
N ILE A 308 21.58 -10.36 11.94
CA ILE A 308 21.65 -9.28 10.94
C ILE A 308 20.60 -8.20 11.26
N LYS A 309 19.37 -8.62 11.58
CA LYS A 309 18.31 -7.71 12.00
C LYS A 309 18.71 -6.90 13.23
N GLN A 310 19.21 -7.56 14.28
CA GLN A 310 19.62 -6.89 15.52
C GLN A 310 20.74 -5.89 15.27
N LEU A 311 21.79 -6.29 14.55
CA LEU A 311 22.92 -5.43 14.16
C LEU A 311 22.42 -4.19 13.41
N SER A 312 21.57 -4.40 12.39
CA SER A 312 21.02 -3.32 11.57
C SER A 312 20.15 -2.37 12.38
N GLN A 313 19.35 -2.88 13.33
CA GLN A 313 18.52 -2.06 14.20
C GLN A 313 19.35 -1.23 15.18
N GLN A 314 20.37 -1.83 15.79
CA GLN A 314 21.28 -1.13 16.71
C GLN A 314 22.06 -0.03 15.99
N TYR A 315 22.63 -0.34 14.83
CA TYR A 315 23.37 0.62 14.03
C TYR A 315 22.47 1.78 13.58
N ALA A 316 21.30 1.47 12.99
CA ALA A 316 20.36 2.50 12.55
C ALA A 316 19.84 3.37 13.72
N TYR A 317 19.65 2.79 14.91
CA TYR A 317 19.27 3.54 16.10
C TYR A 317 20.35 4.55 16.50
N ASN A 318 21.62 4.12 16.54
CA ASN A 318 22.75 4.98 16.88
C ASN A 318 22.91 6.12 15.88
N ILE A 319 22.91 5.81 14.57
CA ILE A 319 22.99 6.82 13.50
C ILE A 319 21.80 7.79 13.57
N THR A 320 20.58 7.29 13.81
CA THR A 320 19.40 8.17 13.94
C THR A 320 19.53 9.11 15.12
N LYS A 321 20.06 8.62 16.25
CA LYS A 321 20.32 9.43 17.45
C LYS A 321 21.35 10.52 17.15
N GLU A 322 22.46 10.18 16.51
CA GLU A 322 23.53 11.11 16.13
C GLU A 322 23.04 12.14 15.11
N LEU A 323 22.33 11.71 14.06
CA LEU A 323 21.75 12.60 13.06
C LEU A 323 20.75 13.59 13.68
N ASN A 324 19.93 13.16 14.65
CA ASN A 324 19.01 14.07 15.33
C ASN A 324 19.76 15.09 16.20
N ILE A 325 20.85 14.69 16.86
CA ILE A 325 21.72 15.62 17.60
C ILE A 325 22.36 16.62 16.64
N LEU A 326 22.90 16.14 15.51
CA LEU A 326 23.52 16.98 14.48
C LEU A 326 22.51 17.96 13.87
N MET A 327 21.28 17.52 13.57
CA MET A 327 20.21 18.39 13.09
C MET A 327 19.90 19.52 14.07
N VAL A 328 19.70 19.19 15.35
CA VAL A 328 19.44 20.20 16.40
C VAL A 328 20.61 21.18 16.53
N ASN A 329 21.86 20.69 16.45
CA ASN A 329 23.04 21.54 16.48
C ASN A 329 23.12 22.45 15.25
N LEU A 330 22.88 21.93 14.05
CA LEU A 330 22.85 22.73 12.81
C LEU A 330 21.74 23.78 12.84
N GLU A 331 20.54 23.44 13.32
CA GLU A 331 19.42 24.39 13.46
C GLU A 331 19.77 25.51 14.44
N ASN A 332 20.37 25.17 15.59
CA ASN A 332 20.83 26.16 16.58
C ASN A 332 21.96 27.04 16.05
N ASP A 333 22.91 26.47 15.32
CA ASP A 333 24.03 27.21 14.71
C ASP A 333 23.54 28.15 13.61
N ILE A 334 22.62 27.70 12.75
CA ILE A 334 21.98 28.53 11.72
C ILE A 334 21.25 29.70 12.38
N LYS A 335 20.47 29.43 13.45
CA LYS A 335 19.76 30.47 14.19
C LYS A 335 20.72 31.51 14.79
N LYS A 336 21.80 31.06 15.45
CA LYS A 336 22.84 31.96 16.00
C LYS A 336 23.53 32.78 14.92
N LEU A 337 23.86 32.18 13.78
CA LEU A 337 24.46 32.87 12.64
C LEU A 337 23.50 33.90 12.03
N GLN A 338 22.22 33.57 11.89
CA GLN A 338 21.17 34.50 11.43
C GLN A 338 20.99 35.68 12.39
N GLU A 339 21.08 35.45 13.71
CA GLU A 339 21.02 36.50 14.72
C GLU A 339 22.31 37.37 14.75
N SER A 340 23.45 36.80 14.35
CA SER A 340 24.75 37.49 14.32
C SER A 340 25.00 38.28 13.04
N ILE A 341 24.32 37.93 11.94
CA ILE A 341 24.31 38.70 10.69
C ILE A 341 23.36 39.88 10.88
N GLY A 342 23.85 40.94 11.53
CA GLY A 342 23.20 42.25 11.56
C GLY A 342 23.31 43.00 10.22
N THR A 343 23.11 44.32 10.23
CA THR A 343 23.07 45.20 9.04
C THR A 343 24.36 45.28 8.20
N GLU A 344 25.48 44.69 8.63
CA GLU A 344 26.72 44.61 7.83
C GLU A 344 26.86 43.24 7.15
N GLN A 345 27.01 43.26 5.82
CA GLN A 345 27.21 42.07 4.98
C GLN A 345 28.60 41.47 5.20
N ASN A 346 28.77 40.63 6.22
CA ASN A 346 29.96 39.81 6.36
C ASN A 346 29.85 38.57 5.45
N GLN A 347 30.58 38.59 4.33
CA GLN A 347 30.60 37.52 3.32
C GLN A 347 30.97 36.14 3.90
N GLU A 348 31.88 36.09 4.87
CA GLU A 348 32.35 34.84 5.48
C GLU A 348 31.26 34.18 6.34
N LEU A 349 30.51 34.98 7.12
CA LEU A 349 29.38 34.49 7.90
C LEU A 349 28.23 34.00 7.00
N ILE A 350 28.00 34.66 5.86
CA ILE A 350 27.01 34.24 4.87
C ILE A 350 27.40 32.92 4.21
N GLU A 351 28.69 32.71 3.91
CA GLU A 351 29.18 31.43 3.38
C GLU A 351 29.04 30.29 4.40
N ILE A 352 29.37 30.53 5.67
CA ILE A 352 29.19 29.55 6.74
C ILE A 352 27.71 29.21 6.94
N LEU A 353 26.83 30.22 6.93
CA LEU A 353 25.38 30.04 7.00
C LEU A 353 24.85 29.20 5.84
N ASN A 354 25.26 29.53 4.61
CA ASN A 354 24.84 28.79 3.40
C ASN A 354 25.34 27.35 3.43
N ARG A 355 26.58 27.11 3.89
CA ARG A 355 27.14 25.76 4.04
C ARG A 355 26.34 24.93 5.05
N LYS A 356 26.10 25.46 6.26
CA LYS A 356 25.33 24.77 7.31
C LYS A 356 23.86 24.54 6.90
N SER A 357 23.26 25.52 6.21
CA SER A 357 21.89 25.39 5.67
C SER A 357 21.80 24.31 4.59
N LYS A 358 22.81 24.21 3.72
CA LYS A 358 22.92 23.14 2.71
C LYS A 358 23.11 21.77 3.35
N GLU A 359 23.91 21.69 4.43
CA GLU A 359 24.11 20.46 5.21
C GLU A 359 22.81 19.97 5.87
N LEU A 360 22.07 20.88 6.52
CA LEU A 360 20.75 20.59 7.08
C LEU A 360 19.73 20.16 6.00
N ALA A 361 19.72 20.84 4.85
CA ALA A 361 18.88 20.48 3.71
C ALA A 361 19.20 19.08 3.17
N GLY A 362 20.49 18.69 3.12
CA GLY A 362 20.91 17.34 2.73
C GLY A 362 20.38 16.25 3.68
N ILE A 363 20.40 16.49 4.99
CA ILE A 363 19.84 15.55 5.98
C ILE A 363 18.32 15.42 5.84
N LEU A 364 17.62 16.52 5.57
CA LEU A 364 16.17 16.52 5.34
C LEU A 364 15.80 15.79 4.04
N ASP A 365 16.62 15.92 2.99
CA ASP A 365 16.41 15.22 1.72
C ASP A 365 16.55 13.70 1.88
N LEU A 366 17.56 13.22 2.62
CA LEU A 366 17.71 11.80 2.97
C LEU A 366 16.47 11.23 3.71
N LYS A 367 15.90 12.00 4.64
CA LYS A 367 14.64 11.60 5.33
C LYS A 367 13.44 11.55 4.37
N ALA A 368 13.37 12.46 3.40
CA ALA A 368 12.33 12.47 2.37
C ALA A 368 12.43 11.24 1.44
N GLN A 369 13.65 10.89 1.01
CA GLN A 369 13.94 9.70 0.20
C GLN A 369 13.46 8.40 0.86
N GLY A 370 13.57 8.29 2.18
CA GLY A 370 13.05 7.12 2.92
C GLY A 370 11.52 6.97 2.83
N ALA A 371 10.76 8.07 2.89
CA ALA A 371 9.30 8.07 2.77
C ALA A 371 8.82 7.73 1.35
N LEU A 372 9.57 8.23 0.38
CA LEU A 372 9.41 8.00 -1.05
C LEU A 372 9.41 6.51 -1.42
N ILE A 373 10.41 5.75 -0.96
CA ILE A 373 10.50 4.29 -1.21
C ILE A 373 9.25 3.57 -0.69
N ARG A 374 8.76 3.95 0.50
CA ARG A 374 7.56 3.34 1.12
C ARG A 374 6.27 3.69 0.39
N SER A 375 6.24 4.81 -0.34
CA SER A 375 5.11 5.22 -1.19
C SER A 375 5.04 4.53 -2.57
N ARG A 376 6.03 3.68 -2.91
CA ARG A 376 6.15 2.86 -4.15
C ARG A 376 6.58 3.61 -5.43
N PHE A 377 7.34 4.69 -5.35
CA PHE A 377 8.00 5.27 -6.54
C PHE A 377 9.41 4.68 -6.70
N LYS A 378 9.71 4.14 -7.89
CA LYS A 378 10.95 3.40 -8.17
C LYS A 378 12.06 4.21 -8.83
N ASN A 379 11.76 5.35 -9.44
CA ASN A 379 12.73 6.17 -10.16
C ASN A 379 12.84 7.54 -9.47
N ILE A 380 13.75 7.59 -8.50
CA ILE A 380 13.87 8.63 -7.46
C ILE A 380 14.71 9.82 -7.95
N GLU A 381 15.76 9.57 -8.74
CA GLU A 381 16.73 10.59 -9.18
C GLU A 381 16.16 11.68 -10.10
N TRP A 382 14.89 11.59 -10.50
CA TRP A 382 14.31 12.41 -11.58
C TRP A 382 13.03 13.15 -11.19
N MET A 383 12.61 13.07 -9.93
CA MET A 383 11.38 13.72 -9.43
C MET A 383 11.71 14.75 -8.35
N ASP A 384 11.79 16.02 -8.75
CA ASP A 384 11.93 17.18 -7.86
C ASP A 384 10.58 17.50 -7.20
N VAL A 385 10.15 16.72 -6.20
CA VAL A 385 8.84 16.92 -5.53
C VAL A 385 8.99 16.96 -4.01
N SER A 386 8.21 17.83 -3.35
CA SER A 386 8.18 18.01 -1.90
C SER A 386 7.93 16.71 -1.11
N SER A 387 8.69 16.51 -0.03
CA SER A 387 8.58 15.39 0.91
C SER A 387 7.16 15.19 1.48
N LYS A 388 6.43 16.29 1.73
CA LYS A 388 5.04 16.31 2.27
C LYS A 388 4.05 15.56 1.36
N PHE A 389 4.24 15.61 0.04
CA PHE A 389 3.40 14.86 -0.91
C PHE A 389 3.55 13.35 -0.73
N PHE A 390 4.78 12.88 -0.59
CA PHE A 390 5.07 11.44 -0.51
C PHE A 390 4.59 10.83 0.80
N PHE A 391 4.72 11.55 1.92
CA PHE A 391 4.13 11.13 3.19
C PHE A 391 2.60 11.03 3.11
N ASN A 392 1.93 11.98 2.45
CA ASN A 392 0.48 11.95 2.27
C ASN A 392 0.02 10.80 1.35
N LEU A 393 0.78 10.49 0.30
CA LEU A 393 0.49 9.37 -0.58
C LEU A 393 0.70 8.02 0.12
N GLU A 394 1.79 7.89 0.90
CA GLU A 394 2.04 6.73 1.76
C GLU A 394 0.85 6.50 2.70
N ARG A 395 0.37 7.55 3.37
CA ARG A 395 -0.79 7.47 4.28
C ARG A 395 -2.07 7.05 3.55
N LYS A 396 -2.38 7.67 2.41
CA LYS A 396 -3.57 7.34 1.59
C LYS A 396 -3.54 5.89 1.09
N ASN A 397 -2.36 5.39 0.72
CA ASN A 397 -2.18 4.00 0.29
C ASN A 397 -2.30 3.01 1.46
N GLY A 398 -1.88 3.40 2.67
CA GLY A 398 -2.07 2.64 3.90
C GLY A 398 -3.55 2.52 4.28
N GLN A 399 -4.28 3.65 4.30
CA GLN A 399 -5.71 3.70 4.62
C GLN A 399 -6.56 2.81 3.70
N LYS A 400 -6.30 2.83 2.39
CA LYS A 400 -7.02 1.97 1.42
C LYS A 400 -6.86 0.47 1.64
N ARG A 401 -5.85 0.04 2.41
CA ARG A 401 -5.60 -1.36 2.73
C ARG A 401 -6.17 -1.78 4.08
N CYS A 402 -6.77 -0.85 4.82
CA CYS A 402 -7.42 -1.13 6.09
C CYS A 402 -8.75 -1.83 5.82
N ILE A 403 -8.97 -2.94 6.53
CA ILE A 403 -10.23 -3.67 6.58
C ILE A 403 -11.01 -3.10 7.75
N HIS A 404 -12.06 -2.33 7.43
CA HIS A 404 -12.91 -1.66 8.43
C HIS A 404 -14.00 -2.58 8.99
N ALA A 405 -14.54 -3.47 8.15
CA ALA A 405 -15.53 -4.44 8.55
C ALA A 405 -15.52 -5.65 7.61
N LEU A 406 -15.97 -6.82 8.09
CA LEU A 406 -16.19 -8.02 7.30
C LEU A 406 -17.53 -8.67 7.64
N ARG A 407 -18.17 -9.36 6.69
CA ARG A 407 -19.36 -10.18 6.97
C ARG A 407 -18.98 -11.56 7.53
N SER A 408 -19.70 -12.01 8.54
CA SER A 408 -19.65 -13.38 9.07
C SER A 408 -20.18 -14.39 8.04
N LYS A 409 -20.08 -15.70 8.31
CA LYS A 409 -20.68 -16.72 7.44
C LYS A 409 -22.22 -16.59 7.39
N ASP A 410 -22.82 -16.10 8.47
CA ASP A 410 -24.27 -15.92 8.62
C ASP A 410 -24.76 -14.53 8.17
N GLY A 411 -23.87 -13.68 7.63
CA GLY A 411 -24.20 -12.37 7.06
C GLY A 411 -24.09 -11.17 8.00
N ALA A 412 -23.82 -11.38 9.30
CA ALA A 412 -23.64 -10.31 10.29
C ALA A 412 -22.37 -9.48 10.02
N LEU A 413 -22.43 -8.16 10.25
CA LEU A 413 -21.30 -7.27 10.02
C LEU A 413 -20.37 -7.24 11.25
N LEU A 414 -19.13 -7.68 11.08
CA LEU A 414 -18.07 -7.69 12.08
C LEU A 414 -17.21 -6.43 11.91
N SER A 415 -17.20 -5.55 12.90
CA SER A 415 -16.38 -4.33 12.93
C SER A 415 -15.24 -4.38 13.96
N ASN A 416 -15.26 -5.37 14.86
CA ASN A 416 -14.21 -5.56 15.86
C ASN A 416 -12.93 -6.13 15.20
N HIS A 417 -11.77 -5.55 15.51
CA HIS A 417 -10.47 -5.95 14.94
C HIS A 417 -10.14 -7.43 15.18
N THR A 418 -10.47 -7.99 16.35
CA THR A 418 -10.24 -9.41 16.68
C THR A 418 -11.12 -10.33 15.85
N GLU A 419 -12.39 -9.97 15.67
CA GLU A 419 -13.36 -10.74 14.87
C GLU A 419 -13.01 -10.69 13.38
N ILE A 420 -12.62 -9.51 12.88
CA ILE A 420 -12.13 -9.32 11.51
C ILE A 420 -10.91 -10.22 11.26
N ARG A 421 -9.94 -10.23 12.19
CA ARG A 421 -8.75 -11.10 12.08
C ARG A 421 -9.12 -12.58 12.07
N LYS A 422 -9.99 -13.01 12.99
CA LYS A 422 -10.44 -14.41 13.09
C LYS A 422 -11.15 -14.84 11.80
N ARG A 423 -12.12 -14.05 11.34
CA ARG A 423 -12.89 -14.31 10.12
C ARG A 423 -12.01 -14.39 8.87
N ALA A 424 -11.00 -13.51 8.78
CA ALA A 424 -10.07 -13.50 7.66
C ALA A 424 -9.14 -14.72 7.68
N VAL A 425 -8.60 -15.09 8.85
CA VAL A 425 -7.78 -16.31 9.00
C VAL A 425 -8.58 -17.57 8.68
N GLU A 426 -9.80 -17.69 9.19
CA GLU A 426 -10.69 -18.83 8.90
C GLU A 426 -10.91 -19.00 7.39
N PHE A 427 -11.20 -17.91 6.67
CA PHE A 427 -11.42 -17.95 5.23
C PHE A 427 -10.21 -18.46 4.45
N TYR A 428 -9.02 -17.93 4.74
CA TYR A 428 -7.81 -18.33 4.01
C TYR A 428 -7.31 -19.70 4.43
N LYS A 429 -7.49 -20.08 5.70
CA LYS A 429 -7.19 -21.44 6.17
C LYS A 429 -8.04 -22.49 5.45
N GLU A 430 -9.35 -22.23 5.28
CA GLU A 430 -10.27 -23.07 4.52
C GLU A 430 -9.95 -23.04 3.01
N LEU A 431 -9.55 -21.90 2.47
CA LEU A 431 -9.13 -21.80 1.07
C LEU A 431 -7.90 -22.67 0.77
N TYR A 432 -6.95 -22.78 1.71
CA TYR A 432 -5.68 -23.49 1.51
C TYR A 432 -5.64 -24.90 2.13
N SER A 433 -6.75 -25.39 2.69
CA SER A 433 -6.91 -26.80 3.08
C SER A 433 -7.15 -27.69 1.86
N SER A 434 -6.63 -28.91 1.88
CA SER A 434 -6.86 -29.88 0.80
C SER A 434 -8.33 -30.31 0.75
N GLU A 435 -8.88 -30.46 -0.46
CA GLU A 435 -10.20 -31.02 -0.73
C GLU A 435 -10.12 -32.40 -1.43
N LEU A 436 -8.92 -33.00 -1.54
CA LEU A 436 -8.72 -34.28 -2.22
C LEU A 436 -9.50 -35.42 -1.55
N ILE A 437 -10.27 -36.14 -2.35
CA ILE A 437 -10.88 -37.42 -1.98
C ILE A 437 -9.90 -38.52 -2.40
N HIS A 438 -9.33 -39.25 -1.43
CA HIS A 438 -8.42 -40.36 -1.73
C HIS A 438 -9.11 -41.43 -2.60
N GLY A 439 -8.49 -41.79 -3.74
CA GLY A 439 -8.94 -42.89 -4.60
C GLY A 439 -9.67 -42.52 -5.90
N SER A 440 -9.72 -41.23 -6.28
CA SER A 440 -10.21 -40.84 -7.62
C SER A 440 -9.21 -41.26 -8.70
N ASN A 441 -9.70 -41.96 -9.74
CA ASN A 441 -8.87 -42.50 -10.81
C ASN A 441 -8.36 -41.36 -11.71
N THR A 442 -7.07 -40.99 -11.57
CA THR A 442 -6.46 -39.85 -12.29
C THR A 442 -5.96 -40.21 -13.70
N ASN A 443 -5.98 -41.49 -14.07
CA ASN A 443 -5.28 -42.02 -15.25
C ASN A 443 -5.67 -41.33 -16.57
N GLY A 444 -6.96 -41.05 -16.80
CA GLY A 444 -7.42 -40.58 -18.10
C GLY A 444 -6.82 -39.24 -18.57
N PHE A 445 -6.48 -38.31 -17.67
CA PHE A 445 -5.91 -37.00 -18.04
C PHE A 445 -4.39 -37.01 -18.21
N MET A 446 -3.71 -38.00 -17.64
CA MET A 446 -2.24 -38.08 -17.59
C MET A 446 -1.64 -38.91 -18.74
N GLU A 447 -2.48 -39.55 -19.55
CA GLU A 447 -2.07 -40.36 -20.70
C GLU A 447 -1.67 -39.49 -21.91
N ASP A 448 -0.68 -39.97 -22.68
CA ASP A 448 -0.15 -39.39 -23.92
C ASP A 448 0.31 -37.93 -23.82
N LEU A 449 0.83 -37.52 -22.66
CA LEU A 449 1.46 -36.20 -22.52
C LEU A 449 2.85 -36.20 -23.18
N PRO A 450 3.28 -35.08 -23.78
CA PRO A 450 4.66 -34.91 -24.23
C PRO A 450 5.65 -35.22 -23.11
N GLN A 451 6.76 -35.87 -23.45
CA GLN A 451 7.80 -36.22 -22.48
C GLN A 451 8.96 -35.23 -22.59
N VAL A 452 9.47 -34.80 -21.43
CA VAL A 452 10.73 -34.07 -21.35
C VAL A 452 11.88 -34.95 -21.86
N THR A 453 12.74 -34.38 -22.69
CA THR A 453 13.92 -35.08 -23.23
C THR A 453 14.89 -35.51 -22.13
N ASP A 454 15.65 -36.59 -22.37
CA ASP A 454 16.63 -37.10 -21.40
C ASP A 454 17.76 -36.08 -21.15
N GLU A 455 18.17 -35.35 -22.19
CA GLU A 455 19.14 -34.26 -22.10
C GLU A 455 18.63 -33.12 -21.20
N ALA A 456 17.38 -32.68 -21.40
CA ALA A 456 16.76 -31.67 -20.56
C ALA A 456 16.66 -32.15 -19.10
N ASN A 457 16.27 -33.41 -18.88
CA ASN A 457 16.21 -34.00 -17.55
C ASN A 457 17.57 -34.03 -16.86
N ALA A 458 18.64 -34.38 -17.58
CA ALA A 458 20.00 -34.37 -17.05
C ALA A 458 20.40 -32.97 -16.56
N ASP A 459 20.07 -31.93 -17.33
CA ASP A 459 20.33 -30.54 -16.97
C ASP A 459 19.51 -30.07 -15.76
N LEU A 460 18.21 -30.38 -15.72
CA LEU A 460 17.32 -30.07 -14.60
C LEU A 460 17.81 -30.70 -13.28
N CYS A 461 18.38 -31.90 -13.36
CA CYS A 461 18.81 -32.69 -12.20
C CYS A 461 20.14 -32.27 -11.59
N ARG A 462 20.98 -31.48 -12.27
CA ARG A 462 22.28 -31.03 -11.74
C ARG A 462 22.16 -30.32 -10.39
N GLU A 463 23.21 -30.36 -9.57
CA GLU A 463 23.26 -29.54 -8.35
C GLU A 463 23.17 -28.05 -8.69
N ILE A 464 22.66 -27.25 -7.76
CA ILE A 464 22.60 -25.80 -7.94
C ILE A 464 24.00 -25.23 -7.76
N THR A 465 24.38 -24.29 -8.61
CA THR A 465 25.70 -23.64 -8.60
C THR A 465 25.62 -22.19 -8.09
N LEU A 466 26.75 -21.64 -7.64
CA LEU A 466 26.84 -20.25 -7.18
C LEU A 466 26.49 -19.27 -8.31
N GLU A 467 26.93 -19.58 -9.53
CA GLU A 467 26.74 -18.82 -10.75
C GLU A 467 25.26 -18.73 -11.12
N GLU A 468 24.50 -19.82 -10.98
CA GLU A 468 23.07 -19.82 -11.20
C GLU A 468 22.32 -18.96 -10.19
N LEU A 469 22.68 -19.07 -8.91
CA LEU A 469 22.09 -18.22 -7.88
C LEU A 469 22.44 -16.74 -8.10
N LYS A 470 23.68 -16.44 -8.50
CA LYS A 470 24.13 -15.08 -8.83
C LYS A 470 23.36 -14.53 -10.04
N LYS A 471 23.21 -15.31 -11.11
CA LYS A 471 22.42 -14.96 -12.30
C LYS A 471 20.95 -14.72 -11.94
N ALA A 472 20.38 -15.58 -11.10
CA ALA A 472 19.02 -15.42 -10.59
C ALA A 472 18.86 -14.11 -9.81
N LEU A 473 19.78 -13.83 -8.88
CA LEU A 473 19.79 -12.60 -8.07
C LEU A 473 19.95 -11.34 -8.93
N GLN A 474 20.86 -11.35 -9.92
CA GLN A 474 21.06 -10.21 -10.82
C GLN A 474 19.80 -9.90 -11.64
N GLY A 475 19.08 -10.93 -12.08
CA GLY A 475 17.80 -10.79 -12.79
C GLY A 475 16.61 -10.36 -11.92
N MET A 476 16.77 -10.28 -10.59
CA MET A 476 15.70 -9.82 -9.70
C MET A 476 15.67 -8.29 -9.59
N GLU A 477 14.47 -7.72 -9.53
CA GLU A 477 14.29 -6.28 -9.38
C GLU A 477 14.54 -5.81 -7.93
N CYS A 478 15.26 -4.70 -7.80
CA CYS A 478 15.46 -3.97 -6.54
C CYS A 478 14.19 -3.23 -6.07
N GLY A 479 14.16 -2.84 -4.79
CA GLY A 479 13.07 -2.04 -4.22
C GLY A 479 11.72 -2.79 -4.12
N ARG A 480 11.75 -4.13 -4.09
CA ARG A 480 10.58 -4.98 -3.86
C ARG A 480 10.46 -5.32 -2.36
N ALA A 481 9.23 -5.53 -1.90
CA ALA A 481 8.98 -5.84 -0.49
C ALA A 481 9.60 -7.21 -0.09
N PRO A 482 10.31 -7.29 1.05
CA PRO A 482 10.91 -8.52 1.56
C PRO A 482 9.85 -9.43 2.21
N GLY A 483 10.28 -10.64 2.58
CA GLY A 483 9.49 -11.59 3.37
C GLY A 483 9.54 -11.27 4.87
N ILE A 484 9.21 -12.28 5.68
CA ILE A 484 9.11 -12.14 7.15
C ILE A 484 10.44 -11.75 7.82
N ASP A 485 11.56 -12.08 7.20
CA ASP A 485 12.91 -11.75 7.68
C ASP A 485 13.29 -10.28 7.45
N GLY A 486 12.57 -9.55 6.60
CA GLY A 486 12.85 -8.15 6.30
C GLY A 486 14.03 -7.89 5.36
N LEU A 487 14.72 -8.92 4.86
CA LEU A 487 15.89 -8.77 4.00
C LEU A 487 15.50 -8.61 2.53
N SER A 488 15.90 -7.49 1.92
CA SER A 488 15.57 -7.11 0.55
C SER A 488 16.48 -7.76 -0.49
N VAL A 489 16.08 -7.74 -1.77
CA VAL A 489 16.95 -8.16 -2.88
C VAL A 489 18.22 -7.32 -2.94
N ASP A 490 18.09 -6.02 -2.64
CA ASP A 490 19.18 -5.04 -2.58
C ASP A 490 20.26 -5.46 -1.58
N PHE A 491 19.84 -5.97 -0.41
CA PHE A 491 20.75 -6.53 0.60
C PHE A 491 21.57 -7.69 0.03
N TYR A 492 20.90 -8.68 -0.57
CA TYR A 492 21.60 -9.84 -1.15
C TYR A 492 22.53 -9.45 -2.30
N LYS A 493 22.16 -8.48 -3.15
CA LYS A 493 23.04 -7.97 -4.22
C LYS A 493 24.30 -7.31 -3.66
N SER A 494 24.16 -6.57 -2.57
CA SER A 494 25.26 -5.79 -2.00
C SER A 494 26.27 -6.65 -1.24
N PHE A 495 25.79 -7.67 -0.53
CA PHE A 495 26.60 -8.56 0.31
C PHE A 495 26.79 -9.96 -0.30
N TRP A 496 26.52 -10.13 -1.60
CA TRP A 496 26.70 -11.40 -2.30
C TRP A 496 28.12 -11.99 -2.17
N PRO A 497 29.21 -11.20 -2.24
CA PRO A 497 30.56 -11.73 -2.06
C PRO A 497 30.76 -12.41 -0.70
N GLU A 498 30.12 -11.88 0.34
CA GLU A 498 30.23 -12.39 1.70
C GLU A 498 29.28 -13.57 1.95
N ILE A 499 28.01 -13.48 1.54
CA ILE A 499 26.97 -14.45 1.94
C ILE A 499 26.66 -15.52 0.89
N GLY A 500 27.06 -15.32 -0.37
CA GLY A 500 26.60 -16.13 -1.51
C GLY A 500 26.98 -17.61 -1.41
N ALA A 501 28.23 -17.90 -1.06
CA ALA A 501 28.71 -19.27 -0.89
C ALA A 501 28.03 -19.98 0.31
N ASP A 502 27.77 -19.23 1.38
CA ASP A 502 27.07 -19.74 2.55
C ASP A 502 25.60 -20.05 2.23
N LEU A 503 24.92 -19.18 1.48
CA LEU A 503 23.56 -19.41 1.01
C LEU A 503 23.49 -20.64 0.08
N LEU A 504 24.48 -20.83 -0.80
CA LEU A 504 24.54 -22.01 -1.65
C LEU A 504 24.60 -23.30 -0.82
N ALA A 505 25.46 -23.35 0.20
CA ALA A 505 25.57 -24.49 1.10
C ALA A 505 24.24 -24.79 1.82
N VAL A 506 23.57 -23.74 2.34
CA VAL A 506 22.25 -23.86 2.97
C VAL A 506 21.22 -24.41 1.99
N ILE A 507 21.21 -23.92 0.74
CA ILE A 507 20.28 -24.37 -0.30
C ILE A 507 20.51 -25.83 -0.66
N ASN A 508 21.74 -26.23 -0.96
CA ASN A 508 22.05 -27.61 -1.36
C ASN A 508 21.75 -28.60 -0.22
N GLU A 509 22.10 -28.25 1.03
CA GLU A 509 21.70 -29.06 2.20
C GLU A 509 20.17 -29.14 2.33
N SER A 510 19.46 -28.04 2.10
CA SER A 510 17.99 -28.01 2.16
C SER A 510 17.33 -28.86 1.06
N LEU A 511 17.90 -28.85 -0.15
CA LEU A 511 17.41 -29.68 -1.26
C LEU A 511 17.66 -31.17 -1.00
N ASN A 512 18.81 -31.52 -0.40
CA ASN A 512 19.15 -32.90 -0.06
C ASN A 512 18.31 -33.43 1.11
N ASN A 513 18.08 -32.60 2.14
CA ASN A 513 17.31 -32.98 3.33
C ASN A 513 15.79 -32.80 3.15
N GLY A 514 15.35 -32.27 2.01
CA GLY A 514 13.93 -32.11 1.69
C GLY A 514 13.22 -30.92 2.36
N LYS A 515 13.95 -30.00 3.02
CA LYS A 515 13.34 -28.98 3.89
C LYS A 515 14.12 -27.66 3.91
N LEU A 516 13.42 -26.56 3.66
CA LEU A 516 13.97 -25.20 3.71
C LEU A 516 14.07 -24.64 5.14
N PRO A 517 14.87 -23.58 5.36
CA PRO A 517 14.81 -22.77 6.58
C PRO A 517 13.38 -22.34 6.92
N LEU A 518 13.08 -22.22 8.22
CA LEU A 518 11.73 -21.93 8.72
C LEU A 518 11.22 -20.60 8.17
N SER A 519 12.10 -19.59 8.08
CA SER A 519 11.76 -18.31 7.49
C SER A 519 11.34 -18.41 6.01
N CYS A 520 11.95 -19.30 5.22
CA CYS A 520 11.61 -19.52 3.81
C CYS A 520 10.31 -20.33 3.64
N ARG A 521 9.95 -21.12 4.66
CA ARG A 521 8.68 -21.87 4.71
C ARG A 521 7.48 -20.99 5.05
N ARG A 522 7.70 -19.81 5.65
CA ARG A 522 6.68 -18.85 6.07
C ARG A 522 6.47 -17.72 5.06
N ALA A 523 5.26 -17.61 4.52
CA ALA A 523 4.85 -16.50 3.67
C ALA A 523 3.97 -15.51 4.44
N VAL A 524 4.20 -14.21 4.29
CA VAL A 524 3.28 -13.19 4.85
C VAL A 524 2.25 -12.82 3.79
N LEU A 525 0.97 -13.11 4.03
CA LEU A 525 -0.13 -12.76 3.15
C LEU A 525 -0.61 -11.34 3.44
N THR A 526 -0.36 -10.41 2.51
CA THR A 526 -0.96 -9.06 2.55
C THR A 526 -2.22 -9.04 1.69
N LEU A 527 -3.26 -8.37 2.17
CA LEU A 527 -4.54 -8.26 1.45
C LEU A 527 -4.60 -6.98 0.62
N LEU A 528 -4.97 -7.10 -0.65
CA LEU A 528 -5.22 -5.97 -1.56
C LEU A 528 -6.71 -5.92 -1.92
N PRO A 529 -7.36 -4.73 -1.87
CA PRO A 529 -8.77 -4.62 -2.22
C PRO A 529 -8.98 -4.88 -3.72
N LYS A 530 -9.98 -5.70 -4.06
CA LYS A 530 -10.53 -5.82 -5.42
C LYS A 530 -11.75 -4.89 -5.57
N LYS A 531 -12.33 -4.85 -6.78
CA LYS A 531 -13.63 -4.22 -7.00
C LYS A 531 -14.74 -5.04 -6.31
N GLY A 532 -15.83 -4.38 -5.92
CA GLY A 532 -16.97 -4.99 -5.24
C GLY A 532 -17.12 -4.52 -3.80
N ASP A 533 -18.05 -5.14 -3.06
CA ASP A 533 -18.28 -4.87 -1.64
C ASP A 533 -17.05 -5.34 -0.82
N LEU A 534 -16.34 -4.41 -0.17
CA LEU A 534 -15.16 -4.71 0.62
C LEU A 534 -15.48 -5.32 2.00
N SER A 535 -16.74 -5.39 2.40
CA SER A 535 -17.18 -6.17 3.57
C SER A 535 -17.12 -7.69 3.30
N GLU A 536 -17.02 -8.10 2.03
CA GLU A 536 -16.90 -9.49 1.63
C GLU A 536 -15.43 -9.92 1.52
N ILE A 537 -14.98 -10.85 2.37
CA ILE A 537 -13.57 -11.28 2.40
C ILE A 537 -13.06 -11.85 1.05
N LYS A 538 -13.96 -12.42 0.23
CA LYS A 538 -13.65 -12.90 -1.13
C LYS A 538 -13.21 -11.80 -2.10
N ASN A 539 -13.56 -10.54 -1.82
CA ASN A 539 -13.17 -9.36 -2.60
C ASN A 539 -11.82 -8.79 -2.16
N TRP A 540 -11.09 -9.48 -1.28
CA TRP A 540 -9.70 -9.18 -0.95
C TRP A 540 -8.79 -10.19 -1.64
N ARG A 541 -7.75 -9.71 -2.33
CA ARG A 541 -6.74 -10.56 -2.98
C ARG A 541 -5.58 -10.82 -2.01
N PRO A 542 -5.23 -12.08 -1.71
CA PRO A 542 -4.00 -12.36 -0.99
C PRO A 542 -2.79 -12.15 -1.91
N VAL A 543 -1.72 -11.56 -1.36
CA VAL A 543 -0.41 -11.49 -2.01
C VAL A 543 0.63 -11.98 -1.01
N SER A 544 1.36 -13.02 -1.40
CA SER A 544 2.39 -13.62 -0.55
C SER A 544 3.70 -12.86 -0.64
N LEU A 545 4.19 -12.41 0.51
CA LEU A 545 5.53 -11.86 0.67
C LEU A 545 6.47 -12.99 1.11
N LEU A 546 7.25 -13.48 0.15
CA LEU A 546 8.24 -14.53 0.34
C LEU A 546 9.63 -13.92 0.59
N CYS A 547 10.45 -14.61 1.40
CA CYS A 547 11.83 -14.19 1.70
C CYS A 547 12.69 -14.15 0.44
N SER A 548 13.68 -13.25 0.42
CA SER A 548 14.47 -13.01 -0.80
C SER A 548 15.39 -14.19 -1.13
N ASP A 549 15.90 -14.91 -0.14
CA ASP A 549 16.65 -16.17 -0.31
C ASP A 549 15.81 -17.26 -0.99
N TYR A 550 14.56 -17.45 -0.57
CA TYR A 550 13.60 -18.33 -1.26
C TYR A 550 13.40 -17.89 -2.72
N LYS A 551 13.28 -16.58 -2.95
CA LYS A 551 13.08 -16.04 -4.31
C LYS A 551 14.30 -16.28 -5.21
N ILE A 552 15.51 -16.21 -4.66
CA ILE A 552 16.75 -16.52 -5.39
C ILE A 552 16.73 -18.00 -5.84
N LEU A 553 16.47 -18.94 -4.94
CA LEU A 553 16.36 -20.37 -5.27
C LEU A 553 15.26 -20.63 -6.30
N SER A 554 14.04 -20.15 -6.04
CA SER A 554 12.92 -20.38 -6.96
C SER A 554 13.14 -19.74 -8.33
N LYS A 555 13.86 -18.61 -8.41
CA LYS A 555 14.23 -18.00 -9.69
C LYS A 555 15.30 -18.80 -10.43
N ALA A 556 16.28 -19.39 -9.73
CA ALA A 556 17.25 -20.29 -10.34
C ALA A 556 16.56 -21.52 -10.94
N LEU A 557 15.65 -22.16 -10.19
CA LEU A 557 14.86 -23.29 -10.68
C LEU A 557 13.92 -22.88 -11.84
N ALA A 558 13.33 -21.69 -11.78
CA ALA A 558 12.50 -21.18 -12.88
C ALA A 558 13.29 -20.97 -14.16
N ASN A 559 14.54 -20.50 -14.07
CA ASN A 559 15.40 -20.33 -15.24
C ASN A 559 15.73 -21.68 -15.89
N ARG A 560 15.91 -22.74 -15.09
CA ARG A 560 16.08 -24.11 -15.62
C ARG A 560 14.81 -24.62 -16.29
N LEU A 561 13.68 -24.54 -15.60
CA LEU A 561 12.38 -24.99 -16.12
C LEU A 561 12.00 -24.26 -17.42
N SER A 562 12.30 -22.96 -17.50
CA SER A 562 12.04 -22.13 -18.68
C SER A 562 12.64 -22.69 -19.97
N GLY A 563 13.77 -23.41 -19.89
CA GLY A 563 14.42 -23.97 -21.07
C GLY A 563 13.69 -25.17 -21.69
N VAL A 564 12.71 -25.74 -20.97
CA VAL A 564 12.05 -27.01 -21.33
C VAL A 564 10.56 -26.82 -21.62
N LEU A 565 9.97 -25.68 -21.22
CA LEU A 565 8.51 -25.47 -21.31
C LEU A 565 7.96 -25.58 -22.74
N GLU A 566 8.74 -25.18 -23.75
CA GLU A 566 8.31 -25.26 -25.15
C GLU A 566 8.19 -26.71 -25.65
N GLU A 567 8.92 -27.66 -25.06
CA GLU A 567 8.86 -29.09 -25.40
C GLU A 567 7.53 -29.72 -24.95
N VAL A 568 6.97 -29.24 -23.84
CA VAL A 568 5.83 -29.89 -23.17
C VAL A 568 4.53 -29.10 -23.22
N ILE A 569 4.57 -27.78 -23.47
CA ILE A 569 3.38 -26.93 -23.55
C ILE A 569 3.04 -26.63 -25.01
N HIS A 570 1.83 -27.03 -25.41
CA HIS A 570 1.33 -26.83 -26.76
C HIS A 570 1.16 -25.33 -27.11
N ALA A 571 1.23 -24.99 -28.40
CA ALA A 571 1.26 -23.61 -28.92
C ALA A 571 -0.02 -22.78 -28.68
N ASP A 572 -1.13 -23.40 -28.29
CA ASP A 572 -2.39 -22.72 -27.95
C ASP A 572 -2.39 -22.13 -26.52
N GLN A 573 -1.44 -22.54 -25.68
CA GLN A 573 -1.18 -21.96 -24.36
C GLN A 573 0.05 -21.05 -24.41
N THR A 574 -0.13 -19.77 -24.17
CA THR A 574 0.93 -18.77 -24.30
C THR A 574 1.42 -18.21 -22.95
N TYR A 575 0.75 -18.54 -21.85
CA TYR A 575 1.08 -18.00 -20.54
C TYR A 575 2.39 -18.57 -19.97
N CYS A 576 3.30 -17.68 -19.60
CA CYS A 576 4.58 -18.01 -18.96
C CYS A 576 5.47 -18.98 -19.75
N VAL A 577 5.27 -19.09 -21.07
CA VAL A 577 6.18 -19.78 -21.98
C VAL A 577 7.06 -18.73 -22.67
N PRO A 578 8.40 -18.91 -22.73
CA PRO A 578 9.29 -18.02 -23.46
C PRO A 578 8.85 -17.83 -24.92
N GLY A 579 9.17 -16.67 -25.51
CA GLY A 579 8.81 -16.35 -26.89
C GLY A 579 7.34 -15.96 -27.13
N ARG A 580 6.39 -16.52 -26.36
CA ARG A 580 4.94 -16.32 -26.53
C ARG A 580 4.45 -15.04 -25.82
N GLN A 581 3.51 -14.31 -26.44
CA GLN A 581 2.99 -13.04 -25.94
C GLN A 581 1.47 -13.07 -25.75
N ILE A 582 0.97 -12.31 -24.77
CA ILE A 582 -0.47 -12.13 -24.53
C ILE A 582 -1.21 -11.61 -25.77
N PHE A 583 -0.53 -10.81 -26.60
CA PHE A 583 -1.08 -10.23 -27.81
C PHE A 583 -1.36 -11.29 -28.89
N ASP A 584 -0.69 -12.43 -28.84
CA ASP A 584 -0.86 -13.51 -29.82
C ASP A 584 -2.27 -14.09 -29.73
N ASN A 585 -2.77 -14.32 -28.51
CA ASN A 585 -4.14 -14.78 -28.29
C ASN A 585 -5.18 -13.71 -28.67
N ILE A 586 -4.91 -12.44 -28.36
CA ILE A 586 -5.82 -11.33 -28.67
C ILE A 586 -5.95 -11.19 -30.20
N SER A 587 -4.82 -11.19 -30.92
CA SER A 587 -4.79 -11.15 -32.38
C SER A 587 -5.47 -12.37 -32.97
N PHE A 588 -5.19 -13.58 -32.47
CA PHE A 588 -5.83 -14.81 -32.95
C PHE A 588 -7.36 -14.75 -32.84
N ILE A 589 -7.91 -14.41 -31.66
CA ILE A 589 -9.37 -14.33 -31.48
C ILE A 589 -9.98 -13.20 -32.32
N ARG A 590 -9.33 -12.03 -32.39
CA ARG A 590 -9.77 -10.91 -33.23
C ARG A 590 -9.88 -11.34 -34.69
N ASP A 591 -8.81 -11.93 -35.22
CA ASP A 591 -8.71 -12.31 -36.64
C ASP A 591 -9.71 -13.42 -36.99
N MET A 592 -10.06 -14.30 -36.04
CA MET A 592 -11.12 -15.29 -36.23
C MET A 592 -12.52 -14.65 -36.43
N PHE A 593 -12.82 -13.51 -35.78
CA PHE A 593 -14.05 -12.77 -36.09
C PHE A 593 -14.04 -12.25 -37.53
N ASP A 594 -12.89 -11.80 -38.02
CA ASP A 594 -12.75 -11.31 -39.39
C ASP A 594 -12.83 -12.45 -40.43
N ILE A 595 -12.27 -13.62 -40.13
CA ILE A 595 -12.45 -14.84 -40.93
C ILE A 595 -13.93 -15.21 -41.08
N SER A 596 -14.71 -15.15 -40.00
CA SER A 596 -16.16 -15.42 -40.07
C SER A 596 -16.85 -14.46 -41.03
N LYS A 597 -16.51 -13.16 -40.99
CA LYS A 597 -17.07 -12.14 -41.88
C LYS A 597 -16.65 -12.35 -43.35
N LEU A 598 -15.40 -12.70 -43.60
CA LEU A 598 -14.84 -12.87 -44.95
C LEU A 598 -15.33 -14.14 -45.64
N PHE A 599 -15.50 -15.22 -44.89
CA PHE A 599 -15.75 -16.56 -45.44
C PHE A 599 -17.06 -17.21 -45.00
N ASP A 600 -17.92 -16.48 -44.28
CA ASP A 600 -19.23 -16.95 -43.79
C ASP A 600 -19.13 -18.23 -42.93
N VAL A 601 -18.13 -18.27 -42.05
CA VAL A 601 -17.87 -19.42 -41.15
C VAL A 601 -18.62 -19.23 -39.83
N ASP A 602 -19.47 -20.19 -39.49
CA ASP A 602 -20.19 -20.23 -38.21
C ASP A 602 -19.37 -20.95 -37.13
N PHE A 603 -19.20 -20.31 -35.97
CA PHE A 603 -18.63 -20.92 -34.78
C PHE A 603 -19.07 -20.24 -33.48
N GLY A 604 -18.95 -20.95 -32.37
CA GLY A 604 -19.22 -20.45 -31.03
C GLY A 604 -17.90 -20.31 -30.27
N LEU A 605 -17.82 -19.31 -29.40
CA LEU A 605 -16.73 -19.13 -28.45
C LEU A 605 -17.29 -19.26 -27.04
N ILE A 606 -16.71 -20.14 -26.23
CA ILE A 606 -17.01 -20.21 -24.79
C ILE A 606 -15.75 -19.78 -24.04
N SER A 607 -15.82 -18.64 -23.36
CA SER A 607 -14.79 -18.14 -22.46
C SER A 607 -15.07 -18.63 -21.04
N ILE A 608 -14.18 -19.46 -20.51
CA ILE A 608 -14.33 -20.10 -19.19
C ILE A 608 -13.65 -19.24 -18.13
N ASP A 609 -14.39 -18.90 -17.06
CA ASP A 609 -13.84 -18.29 -15.84
C ASP A 609 -13.61 -19.37 -14.78
N GLN A 610 -12.37 -19.50 -14.28
CA GLN A 610 -12.04 -20.45 -13.21
C GLN A 610 -12.08 -19.80 -11.83
N GLU A 611 -12.65 -20.50 -10.84
CA GLU A 611 -12.72 -20.00 -9.47
C GLU A 611 -11.36 -20.07 -8.77
N LYS A 612 -10.72 -18.91 -8.55
CA LYS A 612 -9.47 -18.79 -7.79
C LYS A 612 -8.42 -19.82 -8.26
N ALA A 613 -8.20 -19.91 -9.57
CA ALA A 613 -7.48 -21.00 -10.21
C ALA A 613 -6.14 -21.37 -9.54
N PHE A 614 -5.27 -20.39 -9.28
CA PHE A 614 -3.99 -20.61 -8.59
C PHE A 614 -4.13 -21.15 -7.17
N ASP A 615 -5.15 -20.72 -6.42
CA ASP A 615 -5.29 -21.06 -4.99
C ASP A 615 -5.89 -22.47 -4.78
N ARG A 616 -6.53 -23.06 -5.80
CA ARG A 616 -7.24 -24.35 -5.70
C ARG A 616 -6.46 -25.57 -6.15
N ILE A 617 -5.35 -25.41 -6.88
CA ILE A 617 -4.55 -26.55 -7.38
C ILE A 617 -3.96 -27.35 -6.23
N GLU A 618 -4.27 -28.64 -6.15
CA GLU A 618 -3.73 -29.55 -5.16
C GLU A 618 -2.26 -29.88 -5.43
N HIS A 619 -1.42 -29.92 -4.38
CA HIS A 619 0.01 -30.16 -4.55
C HIS A 619 0.29 -31.57 -5.07
N ASN A 620 -0.46 -32.58 -4.61
CA ASN A 620 -0.28 -33.96 -5.09
C ASN A 620 -0.58 -34.09 -6.59
N TYR A 621 -1.67 -33.47 -7.06
CA TYR A 621 -1.99 -33.39 -8.48
C TYR A 621 -0.85 -32.74 -9.27
N LEU A 622 -0.29 -31.62 -8.78
CA LEU A 622 0.88 -30.99 -9.41
C LEU A 622 2.06 -31.95 -9.57
N TRP A 623 2.37 -32.77 -8.55
CA TRP A 623 3.48 -33.73 -8.64
C TRP A 623 3.20 -34.87 -9.62
N GLU A 624 1.96 -35.36 -9.68
CA GLU A 624 1.53 -36.37 -10.65
C GLU A 624 1.63 -35.85 -12.08
N VAL A 625 1.17 -34.62 -12.33
CA VAL A 625 1.28 -33.96 -13.65
C VAL A 625 2.74 -33.85 -14.09
N LEU A 626 3.63 -33.39 -13.21
CA LEU A 626 5.06 -33.30 -13.55
C LEU A 626 5.66 -34.68 -13.84
N GLY A 627 5.27 -35.71 -13.08
CA GLY A 627 5.67 -37.08 -13.38
C GLY A 627 5.18 -37.56 -14.75
N ALA A 628 3.94 -37.22 -15.11
CA ALA A 628 3.32 -37.60 -16.37
C ALA A 628 3.94 -36.90 -17.59
N PHE A 629 4.50 -35.69 -17.43
CA PHE A 629 5.33 -35.02 -18.44
C PHE A 629 6.77 -35.58 -18.52
N GLY A 630 7.12 -36.59 -17.73
CA GLY A 630 8.44 -37.20 -17.76
C GLY A 630 9.53 -36.40 -17.02
N PHE A 631 9.17 -35.44 -16.17
CA PHE A 631 10.17 -34.76 -15.33
C PHE A 631 10.79 -35.77 -14.35
N ASN A 632 12.12 -35.81 -14.30
CA ASN A 632 12.83 -36.72 -13.42
C ASN A 632 12.47 -36.46 -11.94
N LYS A 633 12.30 -37.54 -11.17
CA LYS A 633 11.97 -37.50 -9.75
C LYS A 633 12.87 -36.57 -8.94
N THR A 634 14.17 -36.53 -9.25
CA THR A 634 15.14 -35.65 -8.58
C THR A 634 14.77 -34.17 -8.71
N PHE A 635 14.32 -33.75 -9.90
CA PHE A 635 13.88 -32.37 -10.12
C PHE A 635 12.53 -32.09 -9.44
N ILE A 636 11.59 -33.05 -9.51
CA ILE A 636 10.30 -32.96 -8.80
C ILE A 636 10.54 -32.81 -7.28
N ASP A 637 11.47 -33.56 -6.71
CA ASP A 637 11.78 -33.52 -5.29
C ASP A 637 12.38 -32.16 -4.88
N LYS A 638 13.22 -31.54 -5.73
CA LYS A 638 13.67 -30.14 -5.54
C LYS A 638 12.51 -29.15 -5.50
N LEU A 639 11.49 -29.34 -6.36
CA LEU A 639 10.29 -28.51 -6.34
C LEU A 639 9.45 -28.75 -5.08
N LYS A 640 9.28 -30.01 -4.65
CA LYS A 640 8.58 -30.37 -3.41
C LYS A 640 9.18 -29.71 -2.17
N VAL A 641 10.51 -29.54 -2.11
CA VAL A 641 11.18 -28.82 -1.01
C VAL A 641 10.62 -27.41 -0.81
N LEU A 642 10.21 -26.72 -1.89
CA LEU A 642 9.60 -25.38 -1.82
C LEU A 642 8.19 -25.36 -1.22
N TYR A 643 7.54 -26.53 -1.16
CA TYR A 643 6.17 -26.76 -0.69
C TYR A 643 6.11 -27.61 0.59
N CYS A 644 7.24 -28.10 1.10
CA CYS A 644 7.31 -28.89 2.32
C CYS A 644 7.12 -28.03 3.59
N ASP A 645 6.19 -28.45 4.48
CA ASP A 645 5.89 -27.82 5.76
C ASP A 645 5.69 -26.29 5.69
N VAL A 646 4.93 -25.87 4.67
CA VAL A 646 4.74 -24.46 4.37
C VAL A 646 3.60 -23.83 5.17
N GLU A 647 3.85 -22.62 5.66
CA GLU A 647 2.91 -21.86 6.47
C GLU A 647 2.66 -20.48 5.88
N SER A 648 1.45 -19.96 6.08
CA SER A 648 1.10 -18.57 5.78
C SER A 648 0.71 -17.81 7.04
N LEU A 649 1.15 -16.57 7.13
CA LEU A 649 0.79 -15.62 8.18
C LEU A 649 -0.01 -14.48 7.56
N LEU A 650 -1.26 -14.31 7.99
CA LEU A 650 -2.11 -13.25 7.45
C LEU A 650 -1.76 -11.90 8.10
N LYS A 651 -1.52 -10.87 7.27
CA LYS A 651 -1.34 -9.48 7.71
C LYS A 651 -2.66 -8.73 7.60
N VAL A 652 -3.28 -8.41 8.74
CA VAL A 652 -4.57 -7.69 8.82
C VAL A 652 -4.38 -6.41 9.59
N ASN A 653 -4.72 -5.28 8.96
CA ASN A 653 -4.56 -3.92 9.50
C ASN A 653 -3.18 -3.66 10.13
N GLY A 654 -2.15 -4.34 9.60
CA GLY A 654 -0.75 -4.18 9.99
C GLY A 654 -0.20 -5.13 11.05
N ASP A 655 -1.07 -5.89 11.71
CA ASP A 655 -0.69 -6.97 12.61
C ASP A 655 -0.54 -8.30 11.87
N LEU A 656 0.32 -9.18 12.37
CA LEU A 656 0.43 -10.56 11.91
C LEU A 656 -0.48 -11.47 12.75
N CYS A 657 -1.23 -12.32 12.09
CA CYS A 657 -1.98 -13.41 12.71
C CYS A 657 -1.10 -14.65 12.90
N ALA A 658 -1.60 -15.61 13.68
CA ALA A 658 -0.95 -16.90 13.86
C ALA A 658 -0.76 -17.62 12.50
N PRO A 659 0.33 -18.39 12.35
CA PRO A 659 0.57 -19.16 11.13
C PRO A 659 -0.50 -20.24 10.95
N PHE A 660 -0.81 -20.55 9.69
CA PHE A 660 -1.61 -21.71 9.31
C PHE A 660 -0.96 -22.46 8.14
N SER A 661 -1.10 -23.78 8.13
CA SER A 661 -0.52 -24.65 7.10
C SER A 661 -1.22 -24.48 5.76
N VAL A 662 -0.46 -24.62 4.66
CA VAL A 662 -0.95 -24.53 3.28
C VAL A 662 -0.75 -25.89 2.61
N PHE A 663 -1.85 -26.54 2.20
CA PHE A 663 -1.84 -27.88 1.60
C PHE A 663 -2.18 -27.89 0.11
N ARG A 664 -2.71 -26.78 -0.40
CA ARG A 664 -2.97 -26.57 -1.82
C ARG A 664 -2.71 -25.12 -2.23
N GLY A 665 -2.71 -24.89 -3.52
CA GLY A 665 -2.47 -23.62 -4.16
C GLY A 665 -1.01 -23.42 -4.55
N ILE A 666 -0.82 -22.81 -5.71
CA ILE A 666 0.49 -22.40 -6.22
C ILE A 666 0.88 -21.06 -5.58
N ARG A 667 2.09 -20.98 -5.02
CA ARG A 667 2.56 -19.85 -4.21
C ARG A 667 2.71 -18.54 -5.00
N GLN A 668 1.65 -17.73 -5.08
CA GLN A 668 1.68 -16.43 -5.79
C GLN A 668 2.86 -15.55 -5.34
N GLY A 669 3.61 -14.99 -6.28
CA GLY A 669 4.80 -14.18 -6.00
C GLY A 669 6.14 -14.95 -6.05
N CYS A 670 6.09 -16.25 -6.35
CA CYS A 670 7.25 -17.08 -6.70
C CYS A 670 7.51 -17.04 -8.22
N ALA A 671 8.77 -17.11 -8.65
CA ALA A 671 9.14 -17.08 -10.07
C ALA A 671 8.65 -18.33 -10.85
N LEU A 672 8.50 -19.47 -10.16
CA LEU A 672 8.02 -20.73 -10.73
C LEU A 672 6.49 -20.76 -10.95
N SER A 673 5.73 -19.92 -10.25
CA SER A 673 4.27 -20.10 -10.13
C SER A 673 3.55 -20.13 -11.46
N GLY A 674 3.90 -19.23 -12.38
CA GLY A 674 3.24 -19.16 -13.68
C GLY A 674 3.53 -20.39 -14.53
N MET A 675 4.78 -20.85 -14.54
CA MET A 675 5.22 -22.04 -15.28
C MET A 675 4.58 -23.32 -14.75
N LEU A 676 4.57 -23.49 -13.42
CA LEU A 676 3.91 -24.63 -12.77
C LEU A 676 2.40 -24.61 -13.06
N TYR A 677 1.77 -23.43 -13.07
CA TYR A 677 0.35 -23.33 -13.42
C TYR A 677 0.09 -23.75 -14.87
N SER A 678 0.89 -23.28 -15.83
CA SER A 678 0.76 -23.69 -17.23
C SER A 678 0.90 -25.19 -17.40
N LEU A 679 1.85 -25.83 -16.71
CA LEU A 679 1.98 -27.29 -16.70
C LEU A 679 0.74 -27.98 -16.10
N THR A 680 0.20 -27.47 -15.00
CA THR A 680 -0.96 -28.10 -14.33
C THR A 680 -2.25 -28.07 -15.14
N ILE A 681 -2.45 -27.05 -15.98
CA ILE A 681 -3.65 -26.91 -16.79
C ILE A 681 -3.52 -27.63 -18.14
N GLU A 682 -2.30 -27.89 -18.60
CA GLU A 682 -2.03 -28.50 -19.91
C GLU A 682 -2.73 -29.86 -20.14
N PRO A 683 -2.84 -30.78 -19.16
CA PRO A 683 -3.63 -32.01 -19.31
C PRO A 683 -5.11 -31.77 -19.68
N LEU A 684 -5.73 -30.72 -19.13
CA LEU A 684 -7.09 -30.31 -19.49
C LEU A 684 -7.14 -29.83 -20.94
N LEU A 685 -6.19 -28.98 -21.32
CA LEU A 685 -6.12 -28.44 -22.68
C LEU A 685 -5.88 -29.56 -23.71
N ARG A 686 -5.07 -30.57 -23.37
CA ARG A 686 -4.85 -31.76 -24.19
C ARG A 686 -6.15 -32.53 -24.42
N LYS A 687 -6.98 -32.71 -23.39
CA LYS A 687 -8.28 -33.37 -23.55
C LYS A 687 -9.24 -32.59 -24.43
N PHE A 688 -9.26 -31.26 -24.32
CA PHE A 688 -10.02 -30.43 -25.27
C PHE A 688 -9.52 -30.62 -26.71
N ARG A 689 -8.20 -30.68 -26.91
CA ARG A 689 -7.62 -30.94 -28.24
C ARG A 689 -7.95 -32.33 -28.76
N ALA A 690 -7.99 -33.35 -27.92
CA ALA A 690 -8.30 -34.72 -28.35
C ALA A 690 -9.78 -34.88 -28.70
N ASP A 691 -10.67 -34.40 -27.84
CA ASP A 691 -12.07 -34.83 -27.86
C ASP A 691 -13.00 -33.86 -28.61
N LEU A 692 -12.69 -32.56 -28.63
CA LEU A 692 -13.51 -31.56 -29.31
C LEU A 692 -13.27 -31.61 -30.83
N LYS A 693 -14.32 -31.37 -31.61
CA LYS A 693 -14.21 -31.24 -33.07
C LYS A 693 -13.53 -29.92 -33.41
N GLY A 694 -13.94 -28.81 -32.80
CA GLY A 694 -13.42 -27.48 -33.10
C GLY A 694 -13.81 -26.96 -34.49
N VAL A 695 -13.13 -25.90 -34.93
CA VAL A 695 -13.48 -25.11 -36.10
C VAL A 695 -12.40 -25.22 -37.17
N THR A 696 -12.84 -25.42 -38.41
CA THR A 696 -12.01 -25.40 -39.61
C THR A 696 -12.28 -24.09 -40.35
N ILE A 697 -11.24 -23.47 -40.89
CA ILE A 697 -11.36 -22.25 -41.69
C ILE A 697 -10.90 -22.52 -43.13
N PRO A 698 -11.43 -21.82 -44.14
CA PRO A 698 -10.95 -21.98 -45.52
C PRO A 698 -9.46 -21.68 -45.66
N HIS A 699 -8.82 -22.36 -46.62
CA HIS A 699 -7.39 -22.20 -46.94
C HIS A 699 -6.43 -22.56 -45.78
N CYS A 700 -6.89 -23.36 -44.82
CA CYS A 700 -6.09 -23.87 -43.72
C CYS A 700 -6.54 -25.27 -43.31
N ASP A 701 -5.64 -26.24 -43.33
CA ASP A 701 -5.93 -27.62 -42.92
C ASP A 701 -5.96 -27.80 -41.39
N LYS A 702 -5.55 -26.77 -40.64
CA LYS A 702 -5.50 -26.80 -39.18
C LYS A 702 -6.89 -26.60 -38.57
N VAL A 703 -7.21 -27.43 -37.60
CA VAL A 703 -8.45 -27.33 -36.80
C VAL A 703 -8.18 -26.53 -35.53
N PHE A 704 -8.91 -25.44 -35.34
CA PHE A 704 -8.79 -24.57 -34.17
C PHE A 704 -9.78 -25.00 -33.09
N LYS A 705 -9.26 -25.31 -31.89
CA LYS A 705 -10.06 -25.85 -30.78
C LYS A 705 -10.10 -24.94 -29.57
N LEU A 706 -9.00 -24.26 -29.25
CA LEU A 706 -8.93 -23.37 -28.10
C LEU A 706 -7.81 -22.32 -28.23
N SER A 707 -7.87 -21.34 -27.32
CA SER A 707 -6.83 -20.36 -27.02
C SER A 707 -6.77 -20.18 -25.50
N ALA A 708 -5.60 -20.36 -24.90
CA ALA A 708 -5.43 -20.29 -23.45
C ALA A 708 -4.34 -19.28 -23.07
N TYR A 709 -4.64 -18.49 -22.04
CA TYR A 709 -3.67 -17.64 -21.35
C TYR A 709 -3.95 -17.73 -19.85
N ALA A 710 -3.16 -18.54 -19.14
CA ALA A 710 -3.40 -18.89 -17.74
C ALA A 710 -4.80 -19.50 -17.53
N ASP A 711 -5.61 -18.91 -16.65
CA ASP A 711 -6.98 -19.30 -16.35
C ASP A 711 -8.01 -18.81 -17.39
N ASP A 712 -7.66 -17.83 -18.23
CA ASP A 712 -8.51 -17.33 -19.31
C ASP A 712 -8.45 -18.28 -20.53
N ILE A 713 -9.39 -19.22 -20.60
CA ILE A 713 -9.48 -20.23 -21.67
C ILE A 713 -10.69 -19.92 -22.56
N VAL A 714 -10.45 -19.76 -23.86
CA VAL A 714 -11.49 -19.61 -24.89
C VAL A 714 -11.54 -20.88 -25.73
N ILE A 715 -12.72 -21.48 -25.86
CA ILE A 715 -12.95 -22.74 -26.57
C ILE A 715 -13.83 -22.49 -27.79
N PHE A 716 -13.43 -23.07 -28.92
CA PHE A 716 -14.17 -23.02 -30.18
C PHE A 716 -15.18 -24.18 -30.24
N ILE A 717 -16.43 -23.85 -30.52
CA ILE A 717 -17.58 -24.75 -30.58
C ILE A 717 -18.13 -24.76 -31.99
N LYS A 718 -18.26 -25.94 -32.60
CA LYS A 718 -18.87 -26.11 -33.91
C LYS A 718 -20.29 -26.68 -33.83
N GLU A 719 -20.53 -27.58 -32.87
CA GLU A 719 -21.82 -28.27 -32.75
C GLU A 719 -22.13 -28.69 -31.30
N GLN A 720 -23.33 -29.22 -31.06
CA GLN A 720 -23.79 -29.64 -29.74
C GLN A 720 -22.86 -30.67 -29.07
N SER A 721 -22.24 -31.57 -29.85
CA SER A 721 -21.36 -32.59 -29.29
C SER A 721 -20.13 -31.99 -28.61
N ASP A 722 -19.62 -30.86 -29.09
CA ASP A 722 -18.52 -30.13 -28.46
C ASP A 722 -18.92 -29.61 -27.07
N VAL A 723 -20.12 -29.04 -26.95
CA VAL A 723 -20.62 -28.53 -25.66
C VAL A 723 -20.81 -29.66 -24.66
N SER A 724 -21.41 -30.78 -25.08
CA SER A 724 -21.61 -31.96 -24.22
C SER A 724 -20.28 -32.54 -23.73
N LYS A 725 -19.29 -32.65 -24.62
CA LYS A 725 -17.93 -33.12 -24.27
C LYS A 725 -17.22 -32.13 -23.36
N LEU A 726 -17.31 -30.83 -23.64
CA LEU A 726 -16.74 -29.78 -22.80
C LEU A 726 -17.24 -29.87 -21.36
N THR A 727 -18.56 -29.93 -21.16
CA THR A 727 -19.14 -30.02 -19.81
C THR A 727 -18.71 -31.30 -19.09
N LYS A 728 -18.61 -32.43 -19.80
CA LYS A 728 -18.11 -33.69 -19.23
C LYS A 728 -16.65 -33.58 -18.81
N ILE A 729 -15.77 -33.13 -19.70
CA ILE A 729 -14.33 -32.98 -19.44
C ILE A 729 -14.10 -32.06 -18.24
N LEU A 730 -14.81 -30.94 -18.15
CA LEU A 730 -14.69 -30.01 -17.01
C LEU A 730 -15.15 -30.65 -15.69
N SER A 731 -16.21 -31.45 -15.73
CA SER A 731 -16.71 -32.17 -14.54
C SER A 731 -15.72 -33.23 -14.07
N ASP A 732 -15.15 -34.00 -15.00
CA ASP A 732 -14.15 -35.02 -14.71
C ASP A 732 -12.85 -34.38 -14.19
N PHE A 733 -12.42 -33.27 -14.80
CA PHE A 733 -11.23 -32.53 -14.39
C PHE A 733 -11.37 -31.90 -13.00
N MET A 734 -12.58 -31.44 -12.64
CA MET A 734 -12.88 -30.91 -11.31
C MET A 734 -12.64 -31.97 -10.21
N VAL A 735 -12.95 -33.23 -10.48
CA VAL A 735 -12.74 -34.34 -9.52
C VAL A 735 -11.25 -34.62 -9.30
N VAL A 736 -10.42 -34.49 -10.35
CA VAL A 736 -8.98 -34.80 -10.28
C VAL A 736 -8.14 -33.63 -9.76
N SER A 737 -8.45 -32.40 -10.17
CA SER A 737 -7.63 -31.21 -9.90
C SER A 737 -8.19 -30.29 -8.81
N SER A 738 -9.45 -30.49 -8.39
CA SER A 738 -10.25 -29.56 -7.58
C SER A 738 -10.51 -28.17 -8.19
N ALA A 739 -10.14 -27.97 -9.47
CA ALA A 739 -10.43 -26.75 -10.22
C ALA A 739 -11.94 -26.64 -10.53
N LYS A 740 -12.54 -25.48 -10.26
CA LYS A 740 -13.97 -25.24 -10.45
C LYS A 740 -14.19 -24.13 -11.47
N VAL A 741 -15.18 -24.31 -12.33
CA VAL A 741 -15.62 -23.30 -13.29
C VAL A 741 -16.72 -22.43 -12.68
N ASN A 742 -16.62 -21.12 -12.88
CA ASN A 742 -17.65 -20.17 -12.56
C ASN A 742 -18.52 -19.89 -13.80
N TRP A 743 -19.57 -20.69 -13.99
CA TRP A 743 -20.47 -20.52 -15.13
C TRP A 743 -21.20 -19.17 -15.16
N ASN A 744 -21.42 -18.53 -13.99
CA ASN A 744 -22.06 -17.22 -13.90
C ASN A 744 -21.18 -16.07 -14.41
N LYS A 745 -19.86 -16.26 -14.45
CA LYS A 745 -18.89 -15.30 -14.98
C LYS A 745 -18.33 -15.70 -16.34
N SER A 746 -18.56 -16.94 -16.74
CA SER A 746 -18.20 -17.41 -18.07
C SER A 746 -19.08 -16.72 -19.12
N GLU A 747 -18.55 -16.52 -20.31
CA GLU A 747 -19.22 -15.82 -21.42
C GLU A 747 -19.29 -16.74 -22.65
N ALA A 748 -20.39 -16.69 -23.40
CA ALA A 748 -20.56 -17.48 -24.61
C ALA A 748 -20.97 -16.57 -25.78
N ILE A 749 -20.20 -16.60 -26.86
CA ILE A 749 -20.36 -15.74 -28.03
C ILE A 749 -20.66 -16.57 -29.26
N LEU A 750 -21.71 -16.21 -29.97
CA LEU A 750 -22.16 -16.85 -31.19
C LEU A 750 -21.69 -16.03 -32.40
N VAL A 751 -20.76 -16.57 -33.18
CA VAL A 751 -20.12 -15.90 -34.31
C VAL A 751 -20.64 -16.51 -35.62
N GLY A 752 -21.03 -15.65 -36.57
CA GLY A 752 -21.65 -16.05 -37.83
C GLY A 752 -23.18 -16.03 -37.81
N LYS A 753 -23.80 -16.60 -38.84
CA LYS A 753 -25.26 -16.59 -39.06
C LYS A 753 -25.98 -17.67 -38.25
N TRP A 754 -25.43 -18.88 -38.21
CA TRP A 754 -26.01 -20.05 -37.54
C TRP A 754 -27.41 -20.43 -38.06
N THR A 755 -27.55 -20.60 -39.37
CA THR A 755 -28.85 -20.89 -40.02
C THR A 755 -29.42 -22.28 -39.69
N ASN A 756 -28.56 -23.23 -39.30
CA ASN A 756 -28.93 -24.61 -38.96
C ASN A 756 -29.22 -24.84 -37.47
N GLY A 757 -29.37 -23.76 -36.68
CA GLY A 757 -29.64 -23.81 -35.25
C GLY A 757 -28.37 -23.77 -34.40
N GLN A 758 -28.47 -23.13 -33.22
CA GLN A 758 -27.35 -22.95 -32.28
C GLN A 758 -27.33 -24.05 -31.20
N PRO A 759 -26.15 -24.41 -30.65
CA PRO A 759 -26.06 -25.38 -29.56
C PRO A 759 -26.71 -24.90 -28.25
N SER A 760 -27.24 -25.82 -27.46
CA SER A 760 -27.68 -25.59 -26.08
C SER A 760 -26.48 -25.56 -25.13
N LEU A 761 -26.42 -24.51 -24.29
CA LEU A 761 -25.34 -24.26 -23.34
C LEU A 761 -25.65 -24.76 -21.92
N PRO A 762 -24.63 -25.11 -21.11
CA PRO A 762 -24.81 -25.60 -19.74
C PRO A 762 -25.14 -24.48 -18.75
N ALA A 763 -25.66 -24.87 -17.57
CA ALA A 763 -25.74 -24.05 -16.36
C ALA A 763 -26.40 -22.66 -16.52
N GLY A 764 -27.34 -22.51 -17.47
CA GLY A 764 -28.05 -21.26 -17.72
C GLY A 764 -27.24 -20.20 -18.49
N LEU A 765 -26.05 -20.56 -19.00
CA LEU A 765 -25.25 -19.70 -19.86
C LEU A 765 -26.01 -19.41 -21.17
N LYS A 766 -25.93 -18.17 -21.66
CA LYS A 766 -26.66 -17.72 -22.85
C LYS A 766 -25.69 -17.24 -23.92
N TRP A 767 -26.01 -17.56 -25.17
CA TRP A 767 -25.31 -16.98 -26.31
C TRP A 767 -25.55 -15.49 -26.39
N SER A 768 -24.47 -14.72 -26.49
CA SER A 768 -24.49 -13.34 -26.98
C SER A 768 -24.02 -13.32 -28.43
N ARG A 769 -24.59 -12.44 -29.25
CA ARG A 769 -24.08 -12.12 -30.59
C ARG A 769 -23.18 -10.88 -30.58
N ASP A 770 -23.20 -10.15 -29.47
CA ASP A 770 -22.28 -9.05 -29.24
C ASP A 770 -20.88 -9.58 -28.98
N GLY A 771 -19.87 -8.74 -29.17
CA GLY A 771 -18.52 -9.03 -28.74
C GLY A 771 -18.37 -9.26 -27.23
N PHE A 772 -17.15 -9.59 -26.81
CA PHE A 772 -16.80 -9.86 -25.42
C PHE A 772 -15.46 -9.27 -25.02
N LYS A 773 -15.13 -9.33 -23.73
CA LYS A 773 -13.86 -8.82 -23.23
C LYS A 773 -12.87 -9.96 -22.99
N TYR A 774 -11.83 -10.02 -23.81
CA TYR A 774 -10.76 -11.01 -23.68
C TYR A 774 -9.43 -10.33 -23.34
N LEU A 775 -8.76 -10.82 -22.28
CA LEU A 775 -7.43 -10.34 -21.86
C LEU A 775 -7.32 -8.80 -21.75
N GLY A 776 -8.40 -8.15 -21.31
CA GLY A 776 -8.46 -6.70 -21.12
C GLY A 776 -8.90 -5.89 -22.35
N VAL A 777 -9.21 -6.54 -23.47
CA VAL A 777 -9.57 -5.94 -24.76
C VAL A 777 -10.96 -6.41 -25.19
N TYR A 778 -11.83 -5.50 -25.62
CA TYR A 778 -13.14 -5.82 -26.18
C TYR A 778 -13.00 -6.20 -27.66
N LEU A 779 -13.49 -7.38 -28.04
CA LEU A 779 -13.41 -7.97 -29.39
C LEU A 779 -14.80 -8.35 -29.87
N GLY A 780 -15.06 -8.33 -31.19
CA GLY A 780 -16.32 -8.76 -31.79
C GLY A 780 -16.90 -7.72 -32.76
N ASP A 781 -18.13 -7.30 -32.52
CA ASP A 781 -18.82 -6.29 -33.33
C ASP A 781 -18.27 -4.87 -33.10
N ASP A 782 -18.56 -3.95 -34.04
CA ASP A 782 -18.03 -2.59 -34.02
C ASP A 782 -18.44 -1.79 -32.78
N ILE A 783 -19.63 -2.03 -32.21
CA ILE A 783 -20.09 -1.34 -31.00
C ILE A 783 -19.26 -1.82 -29.82
N THR A 784 -19.01 -3.12 -29.72
CA THR A 784 -18.18 -3.67 -28.65
C THR A 784 -16.72 -3.25 -28.76
N VAL A 785 -16.14 -3.23 -29.97
CA VAL A 785 -14.76 -2.76 -30.19
C VAL A 785 -14.59 -1.30 -29.78
N LYS A 786 -15.59 -0.43 -30.02
CA LYS A 786 -15.56 0.99 -29.59
C LYS A 786 -15.42 1.15 -28.07
N LYS A 787 -15.97 0.23 -27.26
CA LYS A 787 -15.86 0.25 -25.78
C LYS A 787 -14.42 0.26 -25.26
N ASN A 788 -13.43 -0.18 -26.06
CA ASN A 788 -12.02 -0.13 -25.68
C ASN A 788 -11.51 1.28 -25.37
N PHE A 789 -12.00 2.28 -26.12
CA PHE A 789 -11.52 3.65 -26.04
C PHE A 789 -12.49 4.60 -25.32
N GLU A 790 -13.65 4.09 -24.90
CA GLU A 790 -14.64 4.87 -24.15
C GLU A 790 -14.08 5.40 -22.82
N GLY A 791 -14.23 6.71 -22.62
CA GLY A 791 -13.78 7.41 -21.42
C GLY A 791 -12.27 7.43 -21.20
N ILE A 792 -11.45 7.08 -22.21
CA ILE A 792 -10.00 7.01 -22.05
C ILE A 792 -9.35 8.39 -21.87
N GLU A 793 -9.85 9.40 -22.58
CA GLU A 793 -9.43 10.79 -22.40
C GLU A 793 -9.65 11.25 -20.95
N GLY A 794 -10.85 11.01 -20.41
CA GLY A 794 -11.19 11.31 -19.01
C GLY A 794 -10.31 10.55 -18.01
N LYS A 795 -9.96 9.29 -18.30
CA LYS A 795 -9.01 8.51 -17.47
C LYS A 795 -7.61 9.12 -17.48
N ILE A 796 -7.12 9.58 -18.64
CA ILE A 796 -5.81 10.22 -18.78
C ILE A 796 -5.81 11.57 -18.08
N VAL A 797 -6.81 12.41 -18.33
CA VAL A 797 -7.00 13.70 -17.64
C VAL A 797 -7.08 13.50 -16.14
N GLY A 798 -7.87 12.53 -15.66
CA GLY A 798 -7.96 12.21 -14.23
C GLY A 798 -6.65 11.69 -13.61
N ARG A 799 -5.76 11.06 -14.39
CA ARG A 799 -4.41 10.70 -13.94
C ARG A 799 -3.50 11.92 -13.86
N LEU A 800 -3.50 12.78 -14.88
CA LEU A 800 -2.69 14.00 -14.94
C LEU A 800 -3.13 15.05 -13.92
N ASN A 801 -4.44 15.22 -13.70
CA ASN A 801 -5.00 16.18 -12.75
C ASN A 801 -4.52 15.93 -11.32
N LYS A 802 -4.17 14.70 -10.95
CA LYS A 802 -3.57 14.37 -9.65
C LYS A 802 -2.20 15.01 -9.44
N TRP A 803 -1.56 15.49 -10.50
CA TRP A 803 -0.25 16.12 -10.51
C TRP A 803 -0.29 17.59 -10.87
N LYS A 804 -1.45 18.10 -11.30
CA LYS A 804 -1.60 19.48 -11.77
C LYS A 804 -1.26 20.51 -10.68
N PHE A 805 -1.58 20.22 -9.42
CA PHE A 805 -1.23 21.09 -8.29
C PHE A 805 0.29 21.21 -8.01
N LEU A 806 1.10 20.28 -8.54
CA LEU A 806 2.57 20.30 -8.45
C LEU A 806 3.23 20.77 -9.74
N LEU A 807 2.44 21.04 -10.79
CA LEU A 807 2.97 21.25 -12.13
C LEU A 807 3.93 22.44 -12.20
N SER A 808 3.59 23.54 -11.53
CA SER A 808 4.41 24.76 -11.43
C SER A 808 5.78 24.53 -10.77
N ASN A 809 5.87 23.55 -9.88
CA ASN A 809 7.09 23.24 -9.13
C ASN A 809 7.89 22.07 -9.73
N MET A 810 7.45 21.53 -10.87
CA MET A 810 8.02 20.32 -11.46
C MET A 810 8.90 20.64 -12.66
N SER A 811 10.12 20.11 -12.66
CA SER A 811 11.03 20.19 -13.81
C SER A 811 10.43 19.52 -15.05
N TYR A 812 10.81 19.98 -16.25
CA TYR A 812 10.34 19.39 -17.51
C TYR A 812 10.64 17.89 -17.60
N ARG A 813 11.76 17.45 -17.00
CA ARG A 813 12.11 16.02 -16.88
C ARG A 813 11.09 15.24 -16.06
N GLY A 814 10.68 15.79 -14.91
CA GLY A 814 9.61 15.21 -14.08
C GLY A 814 8.28 15.12 -14.84
N ARG A 815 7.93 16.16 -15.60
CA ARG A 815 6.70 16.19 -16.42
C ARG A 815 6.70 15.09 -17.48
N VAL A 816 7.81 14.91 -18.23
CA VAL A 816 7.96 13.82 -19.21
C VAL A 816 7.84 12.46 -18.54
N LEU A 817 8.44 12.28 -17.37
CA LEU A 817 8.39 11.00 -16.65
C LEU A 817 6.96 10.62 -16.27
N ILE A 818 6.16 11.57 -15.79
CA ILE A 818 4.73 11.36 -15.51
C ILE A 818 3.97 11.05 -16.78
N ILE A 819 4.16 11.84 -17.84
CA ILE A 819 3.45 11.62 -19.11
C ILE A 819 3.75 10.23 -19.66
N ASN A 820 5.03 9.91 -19.87
CA ASN A 820 5.45 8.67 -20.51
C ASN A 820 5.09 7.44 -19.65
N ASN A 821 5.41 7.47 -18.35
CA ASN A 821 5.31 6.27 -17.51
C ASN A 821 3.96 6.09 -16.81
N LEU A 822 3.17 7.15 -16.61
CA LEU A 822 1.88 7.06 -15.90
C LEU A 822 0.66 7.27 -16.81
N ALA A 823 0.74 8.19 -17.77
CA ALA A 823 -0.38 8.57 -18.64
C ALA A 823 -0.36 7.79 -19.95
N ALA A 824 0.64 8.00 -20.80
CA ALA A 824 0.74 7.35 -22.11
C ALA A 824 0.87 5.83 -22.00
N SER A 825 1.58 5.33 -20.98
CA SER A 825 1.74 3.89 -20.74
C SER A 825 0.43 3.13 -20.55
N THR A 826 -0.64 3.82 -20.16
CA THR A 826 -1.97 3.19 -20.05
C THR A 826 -2.49 2.69 -21.39
N LEU A 827 -2.10 3.34 -22.49
CA LEU A 827 -2.64 3.05 -23.82
C LEU A 827 -2.00 1.82 -24.47
N TRP A 828 -0.80 1.41 -24.05
CA TRP A 828 0.01 0.42 -24.76
C TRP A 828 -0.68 -0.92 -24.98
N HIS A 829 -1.45 -1.38 -23.99
CA HIS A 829 -2.16 -2.65 -24.08
C HIS A 829 -3.17 -2.67 -25.23
N TRP A 830 -3.97 -1.60 -25.36
CA TRP A 830 -4.99 -1.49 -26.42
C TRP A 830 -4.36 -1.16 -27.77
N LEU A 831 -3.45 -0.17 -27.82
CA LEU A 831 -2.84 0.29 -29.07
C LEU A 831 -1.97 -0.78 -29.74
N ALA A 832 -1.46 -1.76 -28.98
CA ALA A 832 -0.75 -2.90 -29.54
C ALA A 832 -1.65 -3.79 -30.41
N CYS A 833 -2.96 -3.88 -30.13
CA CYS A 833 -3.87 -4.84 -30.76
C CYS A 833 -5.03 -4.23 -31.56
N ILE A 834 -5.47 -3.02 -31.23
CA ILE A 834 -6.65 -2.40 -31.83
C ILE A 834 -6.28 -1.00 -32.34
N ASP A 835 -6.85 -0.65 -33.49
CA ASP A 835 -6.73 0.69 -34.03
C ASP A 835 -7.64 1.68 -33.29
N PRO A 836 -7.09 2.81 -32.83
CA PRO A 836 -7.88 3.83 -32.16
C PRO A 836 -8.78 4.57 -33.16
N PRO A 837 -9.93 5.09 -32.72
CA PRO A 837 -10.76 5.99 -33.51
C PRO A 837 -9.97 7.17 -34.08
N ALA A 838 -10.42 7.67 -35.23
CA ALA A 838 -9.87 8.87 -35.84
C ALA A 838 -9.85 10.03 -34.82
N LEU A 839 -8.79 10.85 -34.85
CA LEU A 839 -8.55 11.98 -33.95
C LEU A 839 -8.26 11.66 -32.47
N LEU A 840 -8.60 10.47 -31.95
CA LEU A 840 -8.40 10.16 -30.53
C LEU A 840 -6.95 10.36 -30.08
N LEU A 841 -5.99 9.80 -30.82
CA LEU A 841 -4.57 9.96 -30.48
C LEU A 841 -4.13 11.42 -30.56
N LYS A 842 -4.68 12.19 -31.50
CA LYS A 842 -4.37 13.63 -31.66
C LYS A 842 -4.90 14.41 -30.45
N ASN A 843 -6.12 14.13 -30.00
CA ASN A 843 -6.72 14.76 -28.83
C ASN A 843 -5.91 14.44 -27.56
N ILE A 844 -5.58 13.16 -27.36
CA ILE A 844 -4.76 12.75 -26.21
C ILE A 844 -3.36 13.38 -26.30
N GLN A 845 -2.72 13.38 -27.46
CA GLN A 845 -1.41 14.02 -27.65
C GLN A 845 -1.47 15.50 -27.24
N SER A 846 -2.51 16.23 -27.66
CA SER A 846 -2.73 17.62 -27.24
C SER A 846 -2.88 17.75 -25.72
N ILE A 847 -3.63 16.86 -25.06
CA ILE A 847 -3.75 16.83 -23.59
C ILE A 847 -2.38 16.63 -22.92
N LEU A 848 -1.55 15.71 -23.44
CA LEU A 848 -0.22 15.43 -22.91
C LEU A 848 0.71 16.65 -23.06
N VAL A 849 0.71 17.27 -24.24
CA VAL A 849 1.53 18.46 -24.53
C VAL A 849 1.07 19.66 -23.70
N ASN A 850 -0.25 19.87 -23.55
CA ASN A 850 -0.79 20.93 -22.70
C ASN A 850 -0.38 20.76 -21.23
N PHE A 851 -0.40 19.53 -20.73
CA PHE A 851 0.11 19.23 -19.39
C PHE A 851 1.62 19.48 -19.30
N PHE A 852 2.41 19.08 -20.30
CA PHE A 852 3.85 19.35 -20.31
C PHE A 852 4.17 20.84 -20.21
N TRP A 853 3.44 21.68 -20.94
CA TRP A 853 3.69 23.12 -21.01
C TRP A 853 2.99 23.96 -19.94
N ASP A 854 2.08 23.38 -19.16
CA ASP A 854 1.13 24.15 -18.35
C ASP A 854 0.38 25.20 -19.20
N ASN A 855 0.01 24.81 -20.42
CA ASN A 855 -0.62 25.63 -21.47
C ASN A 855 0.24 26.76 -22.07
N LEU A 856 1.55 26.83 -21.76
CA LEU A 856 2.49 27.82 -22.32
C LEU A 856 3.45 27.17 -23.34
N HIS A 857 3.05 27.11 -24.62
CA HIS A 857 3.82 26.43 -25.67
C HIS A 857 4.95 27.31 -26.21
N TRP A 858 6.22 26.96 -25.92
CA TRP A 858 7.38 27.80 -26.28
C TRP A 858 8.24 27.28 -27.44
N VAL A 859 8.19 25.97 -27.73
CA VAL A 859 8.89 25.36 -28.86
C VAL A 859 7.97 24.45 -29.66
N PRO A 860 8.27 24.20 -30.96
CA PRO A 860 7.50 23.26 -31.77
C PRO A 860 7.41 21.88 -31.10
N GLN A 861 6.23 21.26 -31.16
CA GLN A 861 5.98 19.97 -30.51
C GLN A 861 6.92 18.87 -31.00
N SER A 862 7.33 18.92 -32.27
CA SER A 862 8.28 17.96 -32.86
C SER A 862 9.61 17.89 -32.09
N VAL A 863 10.09 19.02 -31.57
CA VAL A 863 11.33 19.10 -30.79
C VAL A 863 11.20 18.38 -29.45
N LEU A 864 10.01 18.40 -28.83
CA LEU A 864 9.78 17.69 -27.56
C LEU A 864 9.93 16.17 -27.70
N TYR A 865 9.59 15.65 -28.88
CA TYR A 865 9.58 14.22 -29.15
C TYR A 865 10.98 13.65 -29.42
N LEU A 866 11.94 14.51 -29.78
CA LEU A 866 13.33 14.10 -30.03
C LEU A 866 14.00 13.59 -28.75
N SER A 867 15.06 12.79 -28.93
CA SER A 867 15.86 12.31 -27.82
C SER A 867 16.61 13.46 -27.13
N LYS A 868 17.03 13.25 -25.88
CA LYS A 868 17.81 14.25 -25.14
C LYS A 868 19.13 14.60 -25.83
N ASN A 869 19.72 13.63 -26.54
CA ASN A 869 20.98 13.80 -27.26
C ASN A 869 20.81 14.70 -28.49
N GLU A 870 19.60 14.83 -29.00
CA GLU A 870 19.24 15.67 -30.16
C GLU A 870 18.62 17.01 -29.73
N GLY A 871 18.74 17.37 -28.44
CA GLY A 871 18.18 18.61 -27.89
C GLY A 871 16.69 18.55 -27.53
N GLY A 872 16.06 17.37 -27.63
CA GLY A 872 14.67 17.15 -27.24
C GLY A 872 14.47 16.80 -25.76
N GLN A 873 13.21 16.54 -25.38
CA GLN A 873 12.84 16.18 -24.01
C GLN A 873 12.50 14.68 -23.86
N GLY A 874 12.44 13.93 -24.96
CA GLY A 874 12.05 12.52 -24.98
C GLY A 874 10.57 12.29 -24.66
N LEU A 875 9.71 13.26 -24.96
CA LEU A 875 8.27 13.12 -24.79
C LEU A 875 7.72 12.11 -25.81
N ILE A 876 6.89 11.16 -25.38
CA ILE A 876 6.40 10.14 -26.31
C ILE A 876 5.42 10.74 -27.33
N HIS A 877 5.62 10.41 -28.61
CA HIS A 877 4.67 10.70 -29.67
C HIS A 877 3.80 9.45 -29.92
N LEU A 878 2.49 9.57 -29.68
CA LEU A 878 1.57 8.43 -29.66
C LEU A 878 1.45 7.74 -31.01
N GLN A 879 1.34 8.49 -32.11
CA GLN A 879 1.21 7.93 -33.46
C GLN A 879 2.47 7.14 -33.86
N SER A 880 3.65 7.70 -33.61
CA SER A 880 4.92 6.99 -33.86
C SER A 880 5.02 5.72 -33.02
N ARG A 881 4.50 5.74 -31.78
CA ARG A 881 4.48 4.56 -30.92
C ARG A 881 3.53 3.47 -31.43
N VAL A 882 2.38 3.83 -31.98
CA VAL A 882 1.48 2.87 -32.65
C VAL A 882 2.16 2.25 -33.88
N ALA A 883 2.78 3.09 -34.72
CA ALA A 883 3.55 2.60 -35.87
C ALA A 883 4.64 1.61 -35.45
N ALA A 884 5.37 1.90 -34.35
CA ALA A 884 6.36 0.97 -33.81
C ALA A 884 5.75 -0.37 -33.34
N PHE A 885 4.55 -0.38 -32.75
CA PHE A 885 3.86 -1.63 -32.41
C PHE A 885 3.46 -2.43 -33.65
N ARG A 886 2.97 -1.77 -34.70
CA ARG A 886 2.62 -2.41 -35.97
C ARG A 886 3.85 -2.97 -36.68
N LEU A 887 4.96 -2.24 -36.72
CA LEU A 887 6.23 -2.73 -37.24
C LEU A 887 6.75 -3.94 -36.45
N LYS A 888 6.64 -3.93 -35.12
CA LYS A 888 7.00 -5.09 -34.30
C LYS A 888 6.11 -6.30 -34.58
N TYR A 889 4.82 -6.08 -34.81
CA TYR A 889 3.89 -7.14 -35.22
C TYR A 889 4.30 -7.75 -36.57
N ILE A 890 4.59 -6.91 -37.58
CA ILE A 890 5.05 -7.35 -38.91
C ILE A 890 6.38 -8.09 -38.81
N GLN A 891 7.35 -7.56 -38.06
CA GLN A 891 8.63 -8.22 -37.83
C GLN A 891 8.43 -9.62 -37.27
N ARG A 892 7.59 -9.76 -36.23
CA ARG A 892 7.26 -11.08 -35.65
C ARG A 892 6.53 -11.99 -36.62
N PHE A 893 5.69 -11.43 -37.49
CA PHE A 893 4.98 -12.21 -38.50
C PHE A 893 5.93 -12.75 -39.57
N LEU A 894 6.94 -11.98 -39.96
CA LEU A 894 7.93 -12.36 -40.98
C LEU A 894 9.06 -13.25 -40.43
N GLU A 895 9.52 -13.02 -39.20
CA GLU A 895 10.64 -13.74 -38.58
C GLU A 895 10.16 -14.91 -37.68
N GLY A 896 8.87 -14.97 -37.37
CA GLY A 896 8.29 -15.92 -36.42
C GLY A 896 8.06 -17.31 -37.01
N SER A 897 7.73 -18.26 -36.14
CA SER A 897 7.35 -19.61 -36.55
C SER A 897 6.02 -19.61 -37.30
N GLU A 898 5.98 -20.26 -38.46
CA GLU A 898 4.78 -20.43 -39.27
C GLU A 898 3.68 -21.27 -38.57
N ASN A 899 4.01 -21.96 -37.47
CA ASN A 899 3.09 -22.89 -36.80
C ASN A 899 2.21 -22.25 -35.71
N GLU A 900 2.41 -20.97 -35.39
CA GLU A 900 1.61 -20.27 -34.38
C GLU A 900 0.18 -19.99 -34.88
N ASN A 901 -0.82 -20.09 -34.00
CA ASN A 901 -2.23 -19.96 -34.42
C ASN A 901 -2.54 -18.58 -35.02
N TRP A 902 -2.00 -17.51 -34.44
CA TRP A 902 -2.27 -16.15 -34.90
C TRP A 902 -1.59 -15.85 -36.25
N SER A 903 -0.38 -16.35 -36.50
CA SER A 903 0.34 -16.12 -37.75
C SER A 903 -0.33 -16.85 -38.92
N LEU A 904 -0.84 -18.06 -38.71
CA LEU A 904 -1.62 -18.79 -39.71
C LEU A 904 -2.88 -18.03 -40.13
N VAL A 905 -3.68 -17.56 -39.17
CA VAL A 905 -4.92 -16.83 -39.46
C VAL A 905 -4.61 -15.48 -40.13
N ALA A 906 -3.62 -14.75 -39.63
CA ALA A 906 -3.19 -13.48 -40.23
C ALA A 906 -2.73 -13.66 -41.69
N SER A 907 -2.03 -14.76 -42.00
CA SER A 907 -1.58 -15.07 -43.36
C SER A 907 -2.74 -15.24 -44.34
N ILE A 908 -3.84 -15.87 -43.90
CA ILE A 908 -5.02 -16.09 -44.74
C ILE A 908 -5.73 -14.77 -45.02
N ILE A 909 -5.87 -13.92 -44.00
CA ILE A 909 -6.47 -12.60 -44.14
C ILE A 909 -5.66 -11.75 -45.11
N LEU A 910 -4.33 -11.69 -44.94
CA LEU A 910 -3.45 -10.88 -45.79
C LEU A 910 -3.44 -11.34 -47.25
N LYS A 911 -3.48 -12.65 -47.52
CA LYS A 911 -3.59 -13.17 -48.89
C LYS A 911 -4.89 -12.76 -49.59
N ASN A 912 -5.97 -12.55 -48.84
CA ASN A 912 -7.25 -12.11 -49.40
C ASN A 912 -7.30 -10.60 -49.72
N PHE A 913 -6.31 -9.82 -49.27
CA PHE A 913 -6.16 -8.40 -49.63
C PHE A 913 -5.41 -8.16 -50.95
N GLU A 914 -4.78 -9.18 -51.55
CA GLU A 914 -4.15 -9.11 -52.88
C GLU A 914 -5.12 -9.37 -54.05
N GLY A 915 -6.43 -9.33 -53.79
CA GLY A 915 -7.49 -9.47 -54.79
C GLY A 915 -7.90 -8.17 -55.46
#